data_AF-A0A7C5UA09-F1
#
_entry.id   AF-A0A7C5UA09-F1
#
_cell.length_a   1.000
_cell.length_b   1.000
_cell.length_c   1.000
_cell.angle_alpha   90.00
_cell.angle_beta   90.00
_cell.angle_gamma   90.00
#
_symmetry.space_group_name_H-M   'P 1'
#
loop_
_entity.id
_entity.type
_entity.pdbx_description
1 polymer ?
#
loop_
_entity_poly.entity_id
_entity_poly.type
_entity_poly.pdbx_seq_one_letter_code
_entity_poly.pdbx_strand_id
1 'polypeptide(L)'
;MHSRGMVTLACILCFSITVAQETLPPVRITSTTSLLEIGYYNIRYQIAGQTPVNLGLGWRGHFEPVAGVSYTQWRKQDGVATLLIHCPWRKGGGSTFADYNIVLPKGAKAKFVFGCAMLRDENVRKGSDGVTFAVFINGTERFRRHIQTDQWEWHEIDLSTFSGKSFILTLEVNAGPKNNPSWDYSLWGDPKIVVEGIAEKHPLPKIKRNTLEGLSNDYKLGVKPTARYRHRNYSKKVGETVIFGYEGEDCELRYVVQPRKGVFPASVEVSLDDAKRFVIYAGGRVEGEKGYLEVLNATLKSFTDGKLTIAYTFRYEDSELKGESKFWINGKTLFCEFTTGPWVSSVYFGAALAELRRDIFVPYLFAMHVYYLPAQGAFTSTFIDFTQSNGSYLDGSLARYERKTDGTRNQVREVCLFTVSYEFPEVLPNIPWEPSPYINEIADRIVFDIWGGHLMKDAERVREIATYGVTRAIMLKHVWQRYGYDSHLPTTVPANEALGGDEGAKELSKACREAGWLFALHENYIDFYPKSHEWNEKEVALNPDGTMRKAWFNASTGEQSYAYKNWAMAKYARKYSYEIHNRYGTTAAFYDVNSCAPPWLHLDCDANEPDAAMLAGRMKGNIELFKVGREAHNGPLFGEGNQHFWWAGLVDGVEAQVEGKEWAPWLLDFDLLKIHVQQVNHGMGYWERWQDDPKG
;
A
#
# COMPACT_ATOMS: atom_id res chain seq x y z
N MET A 1 -20.97 -23.94 59.30
CA MET A 1 -20.37 -25.25 58.95
C MET A 1 -20.36 -25.39 57.43
N HIS A 2 -19.16 -25.53 56.85
CA HIS A 2 -18.79 -26.02 55.50
C HIS A 2 -19.26 -25.17 54.30
N SER A 3 -18.46 -24.32 53.64
CA SER A 3 -17.15 -24.46 52.95
C SER A 3 -17.14 -25.41 51.72
N ARG A 4 -17.34 -24.84 50.53
CA ARG A 4 -16.77 -25.25 49.23
C ARG A 4 -16.62 -23.94 48.44
N GLY A 5 -15.44 -23.41 48.07
CA GLY A 5 -14.20 -24.08 47.73
C GLY A 5 -14.07 -24.21 46.20
N MET A 6 -14.22 -23.12 45.44
CA MET A 6 -13.92 -23.09 44.01
C MET A 6 -12.53 -22.45 43.83
N VAL A 7 -11.53 -23.32 43.69
CA VAL A 7 -10.14 -22.95 43.38
C VAL A 7 -10.06 -22.75 41.87
N THR A 8 -10.09 -21.51 41.40
CA THR A 8 -9.70 -21.16 40.03
C THR A 8 -8.19 -20.94 40.03
N LEU A 9 -7.43 -22.01 39.78
CA LEU A 9 -5.98 -21.94 39.63
C LEU A 9 -5.66 -21.29 38.27
N ALA A 10 -5.54 -19.97 38.22
CA ALA A 10 -5.01 -19.26 37.07
C ALA A 10 -3.48 -19.43 37.05
N CYS A 11 -3.00 -20.50 36.40
CA CYS A 11 -1.59 -20.65 36.07
C CYS A 11 -1.19 -19.62 35.01
N ILE A 12 -0.82 -18.42 35.46
CA ILE A 12 -0.08 -17.44 34.64
C ILE A 12 1.37 -17.93 34.57
N LEU A 13 1.67 -18.79 33.60
CA LEU A 13 3.04 -19.05 33.19
C LEU A 13 3.50 -17.86 32.35
N CYS A 14 4.15 -16.89 33.02
CA CYS A 14 5.00 -15.91 32.35
C CYS A 14 6.21 -16.64 31.77
N PHE A 15 6.08 -17.16 30.55
CA PHE A 15 7.25 -17.54 29.76
C PHE A 15 7.81 -16.27 29.11
N SER A 16 8.86 -15.74 29.71
CA SER A 16 9.75 -14.80 29.06
C SER A 16 10.49 -15.58 27.96
N ILE A 17 10.16 -15.34 26.69
CA ILE A 17 11.04 -15.74 25.60
C ILE A 17 12.25 -14.82 25.65
N THR A 18 13.29 -15.26 26.35
CA THR A 18 14.62 -14.67 26.27
C THR A 18 15.09 -14.88 24.83
N VAL A 19 14.93 -13.86 23.98
CA VAL A 19 15.63 -13.83 22.69
C VAL A 19 17.11 -13.59 23.00
N ALA A 20 17.79 -14.67 23.34
CA ALA A 20 19.21 -14.86 23.15
C ALA A 20 19.37 -15.36 21.70
N GLN A 21 20.20 -14.67 20.90
CA GLN A 21 20.68 -15.08 19.57
C GLN A 21 19.71 -16.03 18.81
N GLU A 22 18.67 -15.45 18.18
CA GLU A 22 17.52 -16.21 17.66
C GLU A 22 17.95 -17.38 16.76
N THR A 23 17.76 -18.59 17.28
CA THR A 23 17.68 -19.77 16.43
C THR A 23 16.47 -19.60 15.51
N LEU A 24 16.68 -19.76 14.20
CA LEU A 24 15.62 -19.67 13.20
C LEU A 24 14.52 -20.71 13.50
N PRO A 25 13.28 -20.30 13.82
CA PRO A 25 12.24 -21.25 14.22
C PRO A 25 11.88 -22.22 13.08
N PRO A 26 11.63 -23.50 13.39
CA PRO A 26 11.22 -24.48 12.39
C PRO A 26 9.81 -24.20 11.86
N VAL A 27 9.62 -24.42 10.56
CA VAL A 27 8.36 -24.29 9.83
C VAL A 27 7.97 -25.66 9.30
N ARG A 28 6.80 -26.16 9.70
CA ARG A 28 6.30 -27.45 9.24
C ARG A 28 5.61 -27.29 7.88
N ILE A 29 6.08 -28.05 6.89
CA ILE A 29 5.54 -28.02 5.52
C ILE A 29 4.85 -29.34 5.22
N THR A 30 3.52 -29.33 5.14
CA THR A 30 2.69 -30.54 5.01
C THR A 30 2.01 -30.67 3.64
N SER A 31 2.15 -29.66 2.79
CA SER A 31 1.62 -29.59 1.43
C SER A 31 2.56 -28.80 0.53
N THR A 32 2.15 -28.56 -0.71
CA THR A 32 2.82 -27.54 -1.53
C THR A 32 2.73 -26.18 -0.86
N THR A 33 3.87 -25.57 -0.57
CA THR A 33 3.96 -24.26 0.11
C THR A 33 4.99 -23.39 -0.60
N SER A 34 4.59 -22.19 -0.99
CA SER A 34 5.51 -21.19 -1.54
C SER A 34 6.40 -20.64 -0.44
N LEU A 35 7.68 -20.39 -0.73
CA LEU A 35 8.56 -19.68 0.21
C LEU A 35 8.09 -18.25 0.47
N LEU A 36 7.31 -17.65 -0.45
CA LEU A 36 6.64 -16.35 -0.26
C LEU A 36 5.63 -16.37 0.90
N GLU A 37 5.11 -17.55 1.25
CA GLU A 37 4.15 -17.73 2.34
C GLU A 37 4.81 -18.06 3.68
N ILE A 38 6.12 -18.29 3.72
CA ILE A 38 6.83 -18.60 4.96
C ILE A 38 7.21 -17.29 5.65
N GLY A 39 6.77 -17.09 6.89
CA GLY A 39 7.10 -15.88 7.65
C GLY A 39 8.41 -15.99 8.44
N TYR A 40 8.83 -17.20 8.85
CA TYR A 40 10.09 -17.42 9.54
C TYR A 40 11.23 -17.70 8.55
N TYR A 41 12.02 -16.67 8.29
CA TYR A 41 13.27 -16.74 7.53
C TYR A 41 14.27 -15.73 8.08
N ASN A 42 15.55 -15.96 7.85
CA ASN A 42 16.61 -15.06 8.30
C ASN A 42 17.40 -14.55 7.09
N ILE A 43 17.51 -13.22 6.96
CA ILE A 43 18.25 -12.61 5.86
C ILE A 43 19.63 -12.19 6.33
N ARG A 44 20.66 -12.62 5.60
CA ARG A 44 22.04 -12.23 5.85
C ARG A 44 22.65 -11.71 4.56
N TYR A 45 23.65 -10.85 4.69
CA TYR A 45 24.46 -10.48 3.54
C TYR A 45 25.93 -10.46 3.92
N GLN A 46 26.78 -10.52 2.91
CA GLN A 46 28.22 -10.40 3.06
C GLN A 46 28.76 -9.60 1.87
N ILE A 47 29.32 -8.43 2.14
CA ILE A 47 30.15 -7.72 1.16
C ILE A 47 31.45 -8.51 1.01
N ALA A 48 31.96 -8.64 -0.22
CA ALA A 48 33.16 -9.41 -0.52
C ALA A 48 34.32 -9.05 0.43
N GLY A 49 34.91 -10.07 1.07
CA GLY A 49 36.01 -9.92 2.02
C GLY A 49 35.63 -9.40 3.42
N GLN A 50 34.35 -9.12 3.69
CA GLN A 50 33.87 -8.66 5.00
C GLN A 50 33.15 -9.76 5.78
N THR A 51 32.88 -9.52 7.06
CA THR A 51 32.09 -10.44 7.89
C THR A 51 30.60 -10.40 7.48
N PRO A 52 29.89 -11.54 7.47
CA PRO A 52 28.46 -11.55 7.23
C PRO A 52 27.69 -10.74 8.28
N VAL A 53 26.68 -10.00 7.82
CA VAL A 53 25.74 -9.23 8.64
C VAL A 53 24.38 -9.91 8.61
N ASN A 54 23.74 -10.03 9.77
CA ASN A 54 22.38 -10.55 9.90
C ASN A 54 21.39 -9.40 10.03
N LEU A 55 20.36 -9.37 9.18
CA LEU A 55 19.29 -8.36 9.18
C LEU A 55 18.12 -8.72 10.12
N GLY A 56 18.13 -9.94 10.67
CA GLY A 56 17.17 -10.41 11.65
C GLY A 56 16.04 -11.25 11.06
N LEU A 57 15.28 -11.88 11.95
CA LEU A 57 14.17 -12.77 11.62
C LEU A 57 13.03 -11.99 10.92
N GLY A 58 12.60 -12.49 9.77
CA GLY A 58 11.49 -11.94 8.97
C GLY A 58 11.79 -10.59 8.32
N TRP A 59 13.07 -10.19 8.23
CA TRP A 59 13.45 -8.92 7.59
C TRP A 59 13.05 -8.90 6.11
N ARG A 60 12.30 -7.88 5.70
CA ARG A 60 11.99 -7.61 4.29
C ARG A 60 12.31 -6.16 3.96
N GLY A 61 12.75 -5.93 2.73
CA GLY A 61 13.07 -4.59 2.26
C GLY A 61 13.65 -4.58 0.85
N HIS A 62 13.61 -3.40 0.26
CA HIS A 62 14.27 -3.11 -1.01
C HIS A 62 15.36 -2.07 -0.75
N PHE A 63 16.60 -2.46 -1.03
CA PHE A 63 17.82 -1.67 -0.81
C PHE A 63 18.02 -1.20 0.63
N GLU A 64 18.34 -2.18 1.49
CA GLU A 64 18.94 -1.97 2.82
C GLU A 64 19.97 -0.81 2.77
N PRO A 65 19.89 0.19 3.67
CA PRO A 65 20.65 1.44 3.54
C PRO A 65 22.18 1.28 3.47
N VAL A 66 22.76 0.26 4.11
CA VAL A 66 24.21 0.10 4.22
C VAL A 66 24.82 -0.59 2.99
N ALA A 67 24.24 -1.71 2.58
CA ALA A 67 24.78 -2.60 1.55
C ALA A 67 23.97 -2.56 0.24
N GLY A 68 22.73 -2.08 0.26
CA GLY A 68 21.84 -2.09 -0.90
C GLY A 68 21.22 -3.46 -1.17
N VAL A 69 21.06 -4.29 -0.15
CA VAL A 69 20.47 -5.63 -0.28
C VAL A 69 18.96 -5.55 -0.41
N SER A 70 18.36 -6.45 -1.20
CA SER A 70 16.90 -6.60 -1.26
C SER A 70 16.49 -8.03 -0.95
N TYR A 71 15.38 -8.15 -0.22
CA TYR A 71 14.61 -9.37 -0.07
C TYR A 71 13.14 -8.95 0.02
N THR A 72 12.40 -9.15 -1.06
CA THR A 72 10.98 -8.78 -1.11
C THR A 72 10.27 -9.57 -2.19
N GLN A 73 9.00 -9.88 -1.95
CA GLN A 73 8.12 -10.26 -3.05
C GLN A 73 8.12 -9.12 -4.08
N TRP A 74 8.13 -9.49 -5.36
CA TRP A 74 8.21 -8.55 -6.47
C TRP A 74 7.06 -8.78 -7.44
N ARG A 75 6.98 -7.95 -8.48
CA ARG A 75 5.94 -8.07 -9.52
C ARG A 75 6.06 -9.41 -10.25
N LYS A 76 4.94 -9.91 -10.76
CA LYS A 76 4.96 -11.08 -11.63
C LYS A 76 5.76 -10.77 -12.91
N GLN A 77 6.51 -11.75 -13.41
CA GLN A 77 7.15 -11.69 -14.72
C GLN A 77 6.70 -12.90 -15.53
N ASP A 78 6.11 -12.67 -16.70
CA ASP A 78 5.50 -13.69 -17.54
C ASP A 78 4.46 -14.55 -16.78
N GLY A 79 3.67 -13.92 -15.90
CA GLY A 79 2.66 -14.59 -15.07
C GLY A 79 3.22 -15.35 -13.84
N VAL A 80 4.55 -15.46 -13.70
CA VAL A 80 5.21 -16.16 -12.59
C VAL A 80 5.34 -15.24 -11.38
N ALA A 81 4.93 -15.69 -10.19
CA ALA A 81 5.18 -14.98 -8.94
C ALA A 81 6.68 -14.96 -8.62
N THR A 82 7.22 -13.82 -8.19
CA THR A 82 8.67 -13.67 -8.03
C THR A 82 9.07 -13.20 -6.64
N LEU A 83 10.19 -13.73 -6.15
CA LEU A 83 10.94 -13.23 -5.01
C LEU A 83 12.18 -12.53 -5.55
N LEU A 84 12.30 -11.21 -5.34
CA LEU A 84 13.50 -10.45 -5.65
C LEU A 84 14.49 -10.61 -4.50
N ILE A 85 15.68 -11.09 -4.83
CA ILE A 85 16.85 -11.03 -3.97
C ILE A 85 17.91 -10.20 -4.69
N HIS A 86 18.50 -9.20 -4.04
CA HIS A 86 19.58 -8.41 -4.65
C HIS A 86 20.82 -8.51 -3.77
N CYS A 87 21.97 -8.80 -4.37
CA CYS A 87 23.26 -8.82 -3.69
C CYS A 87 23.67 -7.41 -3.20
N PRO A 88 24.69 -7.27 -2.34
CA PRO A 88 25.22 -5.95 -2.00
C PRO A 88 25.70 -5.18 -3.24
N TRP A 89 25.39 -3.87 -3.31
CA TRP A 89 25.84 -3.01 -4.41
C TRP A 89 26.39 -1.65 -3.97
N ARG A 90 26.00 -1.13 -2.79
CA ARG A 90 26.44 0.21 -2.34
C ARG A 90 27.90 0.27 -1.93
N LYS A 91 28.48 -0.85 -1.47
CA LYS A 91 29.85 -0.95 -0.96
C LYS A 91 30.65 -2.07 -1.63
N GLY A 92 30.33 -2.34 -2.89
CA GLY A 92 30.86 -3.45 -3.68
C GLY A 92 29.94 -4.67 -3.67
N GLY A 93 30.27 -5.65 -4.52
CA GLY A 93 29.54 -6.90 -4.66
C GLY A 93 29.70 -7.85 -3.47
N GLY A 94 28.98 -8.97 -3.51
CA GLY A 94 28.98 -9.97 -2.46
C GLY A 94 27.78 -10.89 -2.54
N SER A 95 27.43 -11.53 -1.43
CA SER A 95 26.30 -12.46 -1.34
C SER A 95 25.18 -11.93 -0.46
N THR A 96 23.94 -12.26 -0.82
CA THR A 96 22.77 -12.23 0.06
C THR A 96 22.25 -13.65 0.25
N PHE A 97 21.89 -13.98 1.48
CA PHE A 97 21.42 -15.30 1.90
C PHE A 97 20.03 -15.18 2.53
N ALA A 98 19.13 -16.09 2.17
CA ALA A 98 17.85 -16.29 2.84
C ALA A 98 17.79 -17.70 3.40
N ASP A 99 17.81 -17.82 4.73
CA ASP A 99 17.75 -19.10 5.44
C ASP A 99 16.32 -19.42 5.88
N TYR A 100 15.90 -20.66 5.68
CA TYR A 100 14.61 -21.20 6.12
C TYR A 100 14.85 -22.51 6.90
N ASN A 101 14.23 -22.65 8.08
CA ASN A 101 14.29 -23.89 8.84
C ASN A 101 13.02 -24.70 8.58
N ILE A 102 13.13 -25.78 7.83
CA ILE A 102 12.00 -26.56 7.31
C ILE A 102 11.91 -27.90 8.02
N VAL A 103 10.69 -28.32 8.36
CA VAL A 103 10.37 -29.65 8.87
C VAL A 103 9.41 -30.36 7.94
N LEU A 104 9.83 -31.53 7.42
CA LEU A 104 8.99 -32.37 6.58
C LEU A 104 8.29 -33.47 7.39
N PRO A 105 7.07 -33.87 7.01
CA PRO A 105 6.39 -35.02 7.59
C PRO A 105 7.19 -36.31 7.42
N LYS A 106 7.03 -37.24 8.37
CA LYS A 106 7.62 -38.57 8.25
C LYS A 106 6.98 -39.31 7.08
N GLY A 107 7.80 -39.87 6.19
CA GLY A 107 7.36 -40.57 4.98
C GLY A 107 7.05 -39.64 3.80
N ALA A 108 7.28 -38.33 3.92
CA ALA A 108 7.03 -37.38 2.85
C ALA A 108 7.98 -37.59 1.66
N LYS A 109 7.42 -37.65 0.46
CA LYS A 109 8.16 -37.38 -0.77
C LYS A 109 8.04 -35.89 -1.06
N ALA A 110 9.17 -35.22 -1.16
CA ALA A 110 9.17 -33.77 -1.28
C ALA A 110 10.28 -33.26 -2.19
N LYS A 111 10.04 -32.13 -2.85
CA LYS A 111 11.04 -31.45 -3.68
C LYS A 111 10.93 -29.94 -3.53
N PHE A 112 12.06 -29.26 -3.65
CA PHE A 112 12.12 -27.81 -3.78
C PHE A 112 12.14 -27.47 -5.28
N VAL A 113 11.18 -26.66 -5.74
CA VAL A 113 11.02 -26.25 -7.15
C VAL A 113 11.15 -24.74 -7.22
N PHE A 114 11.92 -24.24 -8.19
CA PHE A 114 12.13 -22.81 -8.39
C PHE A 114 12.59 -22.50 -9.81
N GLY A 115 12.30 -21.30 -10.30
CA GLY A 115 12.85 -20.71 -11.51
C GLY A 115 13.91 -19.68 -11.19
N CYS A 116 14.89 -19.50 -12.07
CA CYS A 116 15.86 -18.42 -12.02
C CYS A 116 15.77 -17.59 -13.30
N ALA A 117 15.66 -16.26 -13.15
CA ALA A 117 15.76 -15.31 -14.25
C ALA A 117 16.25 -13.95 -13.72
N MET A 118 16.72 -13.11 -14.63
CA MET A 118 16.87 -11.68 -14.36
C MET A 118 15.56 -10.93 -14.66
N LEU A 119 15.40 -9.76 -14.06
CA LEU A 119 14.30 -8.87 -14.40
C LEU A 119 14.34 -8.48 -15.89
N ARG A 120 13.21 -8.61 -16.58
CA ARG A 120 13.02 -8.10 -17.94
C ARG A 120 12.99 -6.57 -17.90
N ASP A 121 14.15 -5.97 -18.13
CA ASP A 121 14.34 -4.53 -18.22
C ASP A 121 15.56 -4.24 -19.11
N GLU A 122 15.48 -3.19 -19.92
CA GLU A 122 16.55 -2.82 -20.86
C GLU A 122 17.84 -2.38 -20.13
N ASN A 123 17.72 -1.71 -18.99
CA ASN A 123 18.87 -1.31 -18.17
C ASN A 123 19.51 -2.50 -17.49
N VAL A 124 18.72 -3.49 -17.06
CA VAL A 124 19.24 -4.76 -16.51
C VAL A 124 20.04 -5.50 -17.56
N ARG A 125 19.50 -5.67 -18.78
CA ARG A 125 20.18 -6.35 -19.90
C ARG A 125 21.50 -5.68 -20.30
N LYS A 126 21.61 -4.35 -20.17
CA LYS A 126 22.82 -3.59 -20.52
C LYS A 126 23.81 -3.45 -19.37
N GLY A 127 23.31 -3.37 -18.14
CA GLY A 127 24.06 -2.90 -16.97
C GLY A 127 24.62 -4.00 -16.07
N SER A 128 24.04 -5.20 -16.09
CA SER A 128 24.46 -6.33 -15.26
C SER A 128 25.38 -7.28 -16.03
N ASP A 129 26.33 -7.89 -15.32
CA ASP A 129 27.09 -9.05 -15.80
C ASP A 129 26.48 -10.39 -15.37
N GLY A 130 25.21 -10.37 -14.94
CA GLY A 130 24.45 -11.51 -14.46
C GLY A 130 24.64 -11.78 -12.97
N VAL A 131 23.81 -12.67 -12.44
CA VAL A 131 23.81 -13.06 -11.03
C VAL A 131 24.08 -14.54 -10.86
N THR A 132 24.74 -14.92 -9.78
CA THR A 132 24.95 -16.33 -9.43
C THR A 132 23.96 -16.75 -8.36
N PHE A 133 23.03 -17.63 -8.74
CA PHE A 133 22.08 -18.29 -7.86
C PHE A 133 22.72 -19.54 -7.27
N ALA A 134 22.54 -19.78 -5.97
CA ALA A 134 22.90 -21.04 -5.35
C ALA A 134 21.90 -21.48 -4.28
N VAL A 135 21.79 -22.79 -4.06
CA VAL A 135 20.96 -23.38 -3.01
C VAL A 135 21.80 -24.32 -2.18
N PHE A 136 21.70 -24.17 -0.86
CA PHE A 136 22.35 -25.03 0.12
C PHE A 136 21.31 -25.73 0.99
N ILE A 137 21.62 -26.97 1.37
CA ILE A 137 20.85 -27.70 2.38
C ILE A 137 21.81 -28.11 3.50
N ASN A 138 21.56 -27.65 4.72
CA ASN A 138 22.46 -27.82 5.88
C ASN A 138 23.91 -27.43 5.56
N GLY A 139 24.09 -26.31 4.85
CA GLY A 139 25.40 -25.80 4.41
C GLY A 139 26.06 -26.57 3.26
N THR A 140 25.46 -27.67 2.77
CA THR A 140 25.96 -28.39 1.60
C THR A 140 25.34 -27.81 0.33
N GLU A 141 26.17 -27.38 -0.62
CA GLU A 141 25.70 -26.89 -1.92
C GLU A 141 24.97 -28.00 -2.69
N ARG A 142 23.77 -27.69 -3.18
CA ARG A 142 22.95 -28.60 -4.00
C ARG A 142 22.72 -28.06 -5.40
N PHE A 143 22.90 -26.76 -5.60
CA PHE A 143 22.69 -26.09 -6.87
C PHE A 143 23.54 -24.82 -6.94
N ARG A 144 24.08 -24.55 -8.14
CA ARG A 144 24.73 -23.28 -8.49
C ARG A 144 24.61 -23.02 -9.99
N ARG A 145 24.10 -21.84 -10.35
CA ARG A 145 24.00 -21.37 -11.74
C ARG A 145 24.22 -19.87 -11.83
N HIS A 146 24.93 -19.46 -12.88
CA HIS A 146 25.07 -18.06 -13.25
C HIS A 146 24.09 -17.75 -14.38
N ILE A 147 23.28 -16.70 -14.22
CA ILE A 147 22.19 -16.34 -15.13
C ILE A 147 22.37 -14.88 -15.55
N GLN A 148 22.31 -14.63 -16.87
CA GLN A 148 22.44 -13.32 -17.52
C GLN A 148 21.21 -12.96 -18.38
N THR A 149 20.14 -13.76 -18.31
CA THR A 149 18.97 -13.66 -19.18
C THR A 149 17.70 -13.48 -18.36
N ASP A 150 16.69 -12.89 -18.98
CA ASP A 150 15.34 -12.75 -18.42
C ASP A 150 14.43 -13.95 -18.73
N GLN A 151 14.96 -14.95 -19.44
CA GLN A 151 14.27 -16.22 -19.69
C GLN A 151 14.37 -17.13 -18.47
N TRP A 152 13.26 -17.79 -18.13
CA TRP A 152 13.17 -18.67 -16.98
C TRP A 152 13.96 -19.98 -17.18
N GLU A 153 14.90 -20.27 -16.28
CA GLU A 153 15.51 -21.59 -16.12
C GLU A 153 14.91 -22.27 -14.88
N TRP A 154 14.23 -23.40 -15.06
CA TRP A 154 13.51 -24.11 -13.98
C TRP A 154 14.31 -25.27 -13.42
N HIS A 155 14.28 -25.41 -12.10
CA HIS A 155 15.05 -26.39 -11.35
C HIS A 155 14.23 -27.09 -10.27
N GLU A 156 14.65 -28.30 -9.93
CA GLU A 156 14.13 -29.03 -8.79
C GLU A 156 15.26 -29.72 -8.00
N ILE A 157 15.09 -29.78 -6.68
CA ILE A 157 16.00 -30.46 -5.75
C ILE A 157 15.17 -31.45 -4.92
N ASP A 158 15.53 -32.73 -4.95
CA ASP A 158 14.89 -33.76 -4.13
C ASP A 158 15.17 -33.53 -2.63
N LEU A 159 14.10 -33.42 -1.85
CA LEU A 159 14.13 -33.25 -0.40
C LEU A 159 13.68 -34.51 0.35
N SER A 160 13.33 -35.58 -0.34
CA SER A 160 12.76 -36.81 0.24
C SER A 160 13.69 -37.48 1.27
N THR A 161 15.01 -37.28 1.14
CA THR A 161 16.01 -37.77 2.12
C THR A 161 15.88 -37.10 3.51
N PHE A 162 15.18 -35.97 3.59
CA PHE A 162 14.90 -35.22 4.81
C PHE A 162 13.49 -35.51 5.38
N SER A 163 12.77 -36.50 4.86
CA SER A 163 11.49 -36.95 5.42
C SER A 163 11.59 -37.17 6.94
N GLY A 164 10.69 -36.55 7.70
CA GLY A 164 10.63 -36.62 9.16
C GLY A 164 11.75 -35.87 9.90
N LYS A 165 12.55 -35.05 9.21
CA LYS A 165 13.68 -34.30 9.78
C LYS A 165 13.52 -32.80 9.58
N SER A 166 14.21 -32.03 10.41
CA SER A 166 14.43 -30.59 10.24
C SER A 166 15.69 -30.37 9.38
N PHE A 167 15.69 -29.35 8.52
CA PHE A 167 16.88 -28.92 7.78
C PHE A 167 16.84 -27.41 7.50
N ILE A 168 18.02 -26.82 7.26
CA ILE A 168 18.14 -25.44 6.80
C ILE A 168 18.25 -25.44 5.28
N LEU A 169 17.29 -24.79 4.61
CA LEU A 169 17.35 -24.41 3.21
C LEU A 169 17.90 -22.97 3.12
N THR A 170 18.99 -22.77 2.40
CA THR A 170 19.56 -21.44 2.16
C THR A 170 19.52 -21.13 0.67
N LEU A 171 18.87 -20.02 0.31
CA LEU A 171 19.01 -19.40 -1.01
C LEU A 171 20.15 -18.39 -0.96
N GLU A 172 21.05 -18.40 -1.95
CA GLU A 172 22.12 -17.43 -2.11
C GLU A 172 21.99 -16.74 -3.47
N VAL A 173 22.17 -15.41 -3.47
CA VAL A 173 22.43 -14.62 -4.67
C VAL A 173 23.75 -13.89 -4.48
N ASN A 174 24.70 -14.17 -5.37
CA ASN A 174 25.99 -13.49 -5.44
C ASN A 174 26.08 -12.67 -6.73
N ALA A 175 26.88 -11.60 -6.70
CA ALA A 175 27.22 -10.83 -7.90
C ALA A 175 27.80 -11.72 -9.02
N GLY A 176 27.77 -11.22 -10.25
CA GLY A 176 28.33 -11.92 -11.40
C GLY A 176 29.84 -12.17 -11.30
N PRO A 177 30.43 -12.94 -12.24
CA PRO A 177 31.85 -13.28 -12.27
C PRO A 177 32.80 -12.07 -12.24
N LYS A 178 32.37 -10.89 -12.70
CA LYS A 178 33.16 -9.65 -12.63
C LYS A 178 32.98 -8.92 -11.30
N ASN A 179 32.20 -9.49 -10.37
CA ASN A 179 31.80 -8.88 -9.10
C ASN A 179 31.17 -7.50 -9.31
N ASN A 180 30.39 -7.33 -10.38
CA ASN A 180 29.71 -6.09 -10.73
C ASN A 180 28.22 -6.19 -10.34
N PRO A 181 27.81 -5.66 -9.18
CA PRO A 181 26.44 -5.80 -8.70
C PRO A 181 25.45 -4.82 -9.35
N SER A 182 25.84 -4.18 -10.46
CA SER A 182 25.03 -3.16 -11.12
C SER A 182 23.84 -3.81 -11.80
N TRP A 183 22.62 -3.39 -11.43
CA TRP A 183 21.38 -3.91 -12.02
C TRP A 183 21.15 -5.41 -11.84
N ASP A 184 21.69 -6.01 -10.78
CA ASP A 184 21.56 -7.43 -10.41
C ASP A 184 20.18 -7.79 -9.83
N TYR A 185 19.11 -7.44 -10.55
CA TYR A 185 17.74 -7.79 -10.19
C TYR A 185 17.48 -9.27 -10.45
N SER A 186 17.83 -10.11 -9.47
CA SER A 186 17.64 -11.56 -9.52
C SER A 186 16.24 -11.97 -9.07
N LEU A 187 15.55 -12.74 -9.92
CA LEU A 187 14.21 -13.22 -9.66
C LEU A 187 14.23 -14.73 -9.43
N TRP A 188 13.81 -15.13 -8.23
CA TRP A 188 13.42 -16.50 -7.93
C TRP A 188 11.95 -16.67 -8.30
N GLY A 189 11.68 -17.44 -9.36
CA GLY A 189 10.35 -17.70 -9.90
C GLY A 189 9.65 -18.83 -9.15
N ASP A 190 8.48 -18.54 -8.59
CA ASP A 190 7.62 -19.45 -7.83
C ASP A 190 8.38 -20.45 -6.91
N PRO A 191 9.31 -19.99 -6.06
CA PRO A 191 10.10 -20.88 -5.22
C PRO A 191 9.19 -21.55 -4.19
N LYS A 192 9.08 -22.88 -4.25
CA LYS A 192 8.13 -23.64 -3.43
C LYS A 192 8.63 -25.02 -3.06
N ILE A 193 8.22 -25.49 -1.90
CA ILE A 193 8.40 -26.88 -1.48
C ILE A 193 7.12 -27.63 -1.84
N VAL A 194 7.23 -28.66 -2.66
CA VAL A 194 6.15 -29.55 -3.06
C VAL A 194 6.23 -30.81 -2.22
N VAL A 195 5.16 -31.17 -1.51
CA VAL A 195 5.03 -32.43 -0.75
C VAL A 195 3.96 -33.28 -1.41
N GLU A 196 4.29 -34.49 -1.85
CA GLU A 196 3.34 -35.43 -2.44
C GLU A 196 2.48 -36.09 -1.37
N GLY A 197 1.16 -36.18 -1.61
CA GLY A 197 0.20 -36.84 -0.73
C GLY A 197 -0.97 -35.94 -0.31
N ILE A 198 -1.73 -36.38 0.69
CA ILE A 198 -2.87 -35.63 1.22
C ILE A 198 -2.36 -34.46 2.07
N ALA A 199 -2.64 -33.23 1.62
CA ALA A 199 -2.36 -32.00 2.34
C ALA A 199 -3.09 -31.95 3.69
N GLU A 200 -2.37 -31.66 4.77
CA GLU A 200 -3.02 -31.32 6.05
C GLU A 200 -3.76 -29.98 5.86
N LYS A 201 -5.07 -29.97 6.09
CA LYS A 201 -5.87 -28.75 5.92
C LYS A 201 -5.54 -27.77 7.05
N HIS A 202 -5.13 -26.56 6.70
CA HIS A 202 -5.03 -25.48 7.67
C HIS A 202 -6.40 -25.18 8.30
N PRO A 203 -6.44 -24.74 9.57
CA PRO A 203 -7.65 -24.23 10.19
C PRO A 203 -8.34 -23.20 9.29
N LEU A 204 -9.65 -23.35 9.12
CA LEU A 204 -10.46 -22.33 8.47
C LEU A 204 -10.82 -21.23 9.49
N PRO A 205 -11.08 -20.00 9.02
CA PRO A 205 -11.57 -18.95 9.90
C PRO A 205 -12.88 -19.30 10.61
N LYS A 206 -12.93 -19.04 11.92
CA LYS A 206 -14.07 -19.34 12.78
C LYS A 206 -15.11 -18.20 12.71
N ILE A 207 -15.84 -18.10 11.59
CA ILE A 207 -16.87 -17.08 11.38
C ILE A 207 -18.19 -17.48 12.05
N LYS A 208 -18.78 -16.59 12.86
CA LYS A 208 -20.08 -16.87 13.55
C LYS A 208 -21.31 -16.52 12.72
N ARG A 209 -21.25 -15.45 11.91
CA ARG A 209 -22.38 -14.98 11.10
C ARG A 209 -21.97 -14.86 9.63
N ASN A 210 -22.67 -15.57 8.75
CA ASN A 210 -22.44 -15.50 7.31
C ASN A 210 -23.33 -14.45 6.65
N THR A 211 -23.28 -13.20 7.13
CA THR A 211 -23.98 -12.04 6.52
C THR A 211 -23.06 -10.82 6.54
N LEU A 212 -23.31 -9.85 5.66
CA LEU A 212 -22.51 -8.63 5.52
C LEU A 212 -22.90 -7.50 6.49
N GLU A 213 -23.97 -7.70 7.27
CA GLU A 213 -24.51 -6.70 8.18
C GLU A 213 -23.48 -6.28 9.23
N GLY A 214 -23.23 -4.97 9.34
CA GLY A 214 -22.27 -4.39 10.27
C GLY A 214 -20.80 -4.46 9.80
N LEU A 215 -20.56 -4.76 8.52
CA LEU A 215 -19.22 -4.79 7.91
C LEU A 215 -18.98 -3.68 6.87
N SER A 216 -20.03 -2.97 6.45
CA SER A 216 -19.93 -1.80 5.56
C SER A 216 -19.10 -0.67 6.17
N ASN A 217 -18.67 0.27 5.34
CA ASN A 217 -17.93 1.45 5.77
C ASN A 217 -18.67 2.22 6.87
N ASP A 218 -17.92 2.70 7.86
CA ASP A 218 -18.39 3.75 8.77
C ASP A 218 -17.31 4.84 8.87
N TYR A 219 -17.55 5.95 8.19
CA TYR A 219 -16.61 7.07 8.12
C TYR A 219 -16.31 7.69 9.49
N LYS A 220 -17.22 7.54 10.46
CA LYS A 220 -17.05 8.06 11.83
C LYS A 220 -15.97 7.30 12.59
N LEU A 221 -15.58 6.11 12.12
CA LEU A 221 -14.45 5.36 12.66
C LEU A 221 -13.10 5.83 12.10
N GLY A 222 -13.08 6.82 11.21
CA GLY A 222 -11.88 7.21 10.47
C GLY A 222 -11.39 6.05 9.62
N VAL A 223 -10.08 5.75 9.70
CA VAL A 223 -9.49 4.61 8.98
C VAL A 223 -9.54 3.29 9.74
N LYS A 224 -9.97 3.31 11.02
CA LYS A 224 -9.97 2.13 11.89
C LYS A 224 -10.90 1.05 11.31
N PRO A 225 -10.45 -0.20 11.15
CA PRO A 225 -11.32 -1.29 10.74
C PRO A 225 -12.55 -1.48 11.65
N THR A 226 -13.61 -2.03 11.05
CA THR A 226 -14.88 -2.26 11.75
C THR A 226 -14.79 -3.48 12.64
N ALA A 227 -15.42 -3.43 13.82
CA ALA A 227 -15.60 -4.59 14.68
C ALA A 227 -17.10 -4.82 14.82
N ARG A 228 -17.60 -5.89 14.19
CA ARG A 228 -19.02 -6.17 14.01
C ARG A 228 -19.71 -6.59 15.30
N TYR A 229 -19.02 -7.40 16.09
CA TYR A 229 -19.62 -8.05 17.25
C TYR A 229 -19.62 -7.14 18.47
N ARG A 230 -20.63 -7.33 19.33
CA ARG A 230 -20.61 -6.72 20.66
C ARG A 230 -19.37 -7.19 21.40
N HIS A 231 -18.68 -6.25 22.02
CA HIS A 231 -17.41 -6.53 22.66
C HIS A 231 -17.14 -5.58 23.82
N ARG A 232 -16.10 -5.93 24.58
CA ARG A 232 -15.47 -5.08 25.56
C ARG A 232 -13.97 -5.06 25.32
N ASN A 233 -13.37 -3.87 25.30
CA ASN A 233 -11.93 -3.73 25.41
C ASN A 233 -11.49 -3.60 26.86
N TYR A 234 -10.29 -4.10 27.16
CA TYR A 234 -9.63 -3.90 28.44
C TYR A 234 -8.12 -3.73 28.27
N SER A 235 -7.47 -3.22 29.31
CA SER A 235 -6.01 -3.12 29.36
C SER A 235 -5.52 -3.36 30.79
N LYS A 236 -4.41 -4.08 30.96
CA LYS A 236 -3.85 -4.41 32.28
C LYS A 236 -2.33 -4.40 32.24
N LYS A 237 -1.72 -3.69 33.20
CA LYS A 237 -0.27 -3.72 33.44
C LYS A 237 0.11 -4.87 34.38
N VAL A 238 1.18 -5.59 34.05
CA VAL A 238 1.81 -6.65 34.86
C VAL A 238 3.33 -6.45 34.77
N GLY A 239 3.94 -5.89 35.83
CA GLY A 239 5.34 -5.48 35.76
C GLY A 239 5.56 -4.39 34.71
N GLU A 240 6.49 -4.61 33.77
CA GLU A 240 6.75 -3.72 32.63
C GLU A 240 5.93 -4.07 31.38
N THR A 241 5.17 -5.17 31.42
CA THR A 241 4.32 -5.63 30.32
C THR A 241 2.92 -5.05 30.46
N VAL A 242 2.30 -4.69 29.34
CA VAL A 242 0.89 -4.29 29.28
C VAL A 242 0.14 -5.22 28.33
N ILE A 243 -0.97 -5.76 28.80
CA ILE A 243 -1.89 -6.57 28.02
C ILE A 243 -3.03 -5.68 27.56
N PHE A 244 -3.28 -5.62 26.27
CA PHE A 244 -4.50 -5.04 25.69
C PHE A 244 -5.39 -6.17 25.19
N GLY A 245 -6.66 -6.16 25.57
CA GLY A 245 -7.57 -7.26 25.29
C GLY A 245 -8.89 -6.83 24.66
N TYR A 246 -9.46 -7.74 23.88
CA TYR A 246 -10.77 -7.70 23.29
C TYR A 246 -11.52 -8.97 23.68
N GLU A 247 -12.68 -8.80 24.33
CA GLU A 247 -13.62 -9.86 24.66
C GLU A 247 -14.89 -9.64 23.84
N GLY A 248 -15.00 -10.35 22.71
CA GLY A 248 -16.14 -10.27 21.80
C GLY A 248 -17.08 -11.45 21.92
N GLU A 249 -18.28 -11.30 21.36
CA GLU A 249 -19.18 -12.44 21.16
C GLU A 249 -18.58 -13.49 20.21
N ASP A 250 -17.59 -13.16 19.41
CA ASP A 250 -16.98 -13.99 18.37
C ASP A 250 -15.65 -14.62 18.78
N CYS A 251 -14.75 -13.86 19.41
CA CYS A 251 -13.44 -14.35 19.86
C CYS A 251 -12.89 -13.57 21.08
N GLU A 252 -11.87 -14.14 21.71
CA GLU A 252 -10.98 -13.44 22.64
C GLU A 252 -9.63 -13.16 21.97
N LEU A 253 -9.20 -11.90 22.01
CA LEU A 253 -7.94 -11.43 21.41
C LEU A 253 -7.13 -10.67 22.46
N ARG A 254 -5.83 -10.97 22.55
CA ARG A 254 -4.90 -10.28 23.46
C ARG A 254 -3.62 -9.91 22.75
N TYR A 255 -3.19 -8.66 22.96
CA TYR A 255 -1.89 -8.12 22.60
C TYR A 255 -1.05 -7.94 23.87
N VAL A 256 0.06 -8.65 23.97
CA VAL A 256 0.99 -8.56 25.10
C VAL A 256 2.16 -7.68 24.67
N VAL A 257 2.15 -6.42 25.10
CA VAL A 257 3.14 -5.40 24.72
C VAL A 257 4.22 -5.29 25.78
N GLN A 258 5.47 -5.51 25.40
CA GLN A 258 6.64 -5.41 26.27
C GLN A 258 7.71 -4.49 25.64
N PRO A 259 8.08 -3.38 26.33
CA PRO A 259 9.25 -2.60 25.97
C PRO A 259 10.51 -3.47 26.05
N ARG A 260 11.38 -3.41 25.04
CA ARG A 260 12.59 -4.22 25.01
C ARG A 260 13.74 -3.50 24.30
N LYS A 261 14.93 -3.55 24.90
CA LYS A 261 16.17 -3.08 24.27
C LYS A 261 16.37 -3.75 22.91
N GLY A 262 16.76 -2.97 21.91
CA GLY A 262 16.97 -3.45 20.54
C GLY A 262 15.69 -3.63 19.72
N VAL A 263 14.50 -3.38 20.27
CA VAL A 263 13.22 -3.62 19.57
C VAL A 263 12.43 -2.32 19.42
N PHE A 264 11.96 -2.06 18.20
CA PHE A 264 11.03 -0.98 17.89
C PHE A 264 9.80 -1.54 17.17
N PRO A 265 8.58 -1.06 17.47
CA PRO A 265 8.24 -0.16 18.58
C PRO A 265 8.20 -0.94 19.92
N ALA A 266 7.82 -2.21 19.94
CA ALA A 266 7.86 -3.06 21.13
C ALA A 266 7.85 -4.52 20.72
N SER A 267 8.20 -5.42 21.64
CA SER A 267 7.89 -6.83 21.45
C SER A 267 6.41 -7.02 21.73
N VAL A 268 5.64 -7.45 20.72
CA VAL A 268 4.19 -7.64 20.85
C VAL A 268 3.81 -9.06 20.44
N GLU A 269 3.45 -9.88 21.41
CA GLU A 269 2.89 -11.22 21.18
C GLU A 269 1.37 -11.12 21.09
N VAL A 270 0.79 -11.84 20.13
CA VAL A 270 -0.64 -11.89 19.89
C VAL A 270 -1.17 -13.29 20.13
N SER A 271 -2.29 -13.37 20.86
CA SER A 271 -3.06 -14.59 21.03
C SER A 271 -4.52 -14.34 20.65
N LEU A 272 -5.08 -15.27 19.87
CA LEU A 272 -6.47 -15.27 19.41
C LEU A 272 -7.08 -16.62 19.79
N ASP A 273 -8.01 -16.63 20.74
CA ASP A 273 -8.54 -17.83 21.39
C ASP A 273 -7.42 -18.82 21.80
N ASP A 274 -7.49 -20.04 21.27
CA ASP A 274 -6.58 -21.17 21.43
C ASP A 274 -5.60 -21.32 20.26
N ALA A 275 -5.61 -20.40 19.30
CA ALA A 275 -4.72 -20.44 18.13
C ALA A 275 -3.25 -20.26 18.52
N LYS A 276 -2.35 -20.74 17.64
CA LYS A 276 -0.90 -20.57 17.82
C LYS A 276 -0.57 -19.07 17.90
N ARG A 277 0.23 -18.69 18.91
CA ARG A 277 0.67 -17.30 19.08
C ARG A 277 1.61 -16.87 17.97
N PHE A 278 1.63 -15.57 17.70
CA PHE A 278 2.51 -14.97 16.71
C PHE A 278 2.94 -13.57 17.19
N VAL A 279 3.91 -12.97 16.52
CA VAL A 279 4.47 -11.67 16.88
C VAL A 279 4.10 -10.65 15.83
N ILE A 280 3.97 -9.40 16.23
CA ILE A 280 3.73 -8.28 15.31
C ILE A 280 4.81 -7.24 15.48
N TYR A 281 4.88 -6.30 14.53
CA TYR A 281 5.95 -5.30 14.46
C TYR A 281 7.35 -5.89 14.29
N ALA A 282 7.45 -7.09 13.72
CA ALA A 282 8.74 -7.71 13.45
C ALA A 282 9.53 -6.90 12.40
N GLY A 283 10.83 -6.72 12.67
CA GLY A 283 11.73 -5.93 11.82
C GLY A 283 11.47 -4.41 11.87
N GLY A 284 10.67 -3.94 12.84
CA GLY A 284 10.42 -2.52 13.04
C GLY A 284 11.71 -1.75 13.36
N ARG A 285 11.85 -0.57 12.77
CA ARG A 285 13.05 0.25 12.81
C ARG A 285 12.78 1.73 12.53
N VAL A 286 13.71 2.57 12.97
CA VAL A 286 13.78 3.99 12.65
C VAL A 286 15.08 4.22 11.90
N GLU A 287 15.04 5.03 10.85
CA GLU A 287 16.18 5.28 9.97
C GLU A 287 16.48 6.78 9.90
N GLY A 288 17.76 7.12 9.90
CA GLY A 288 18.28 8.41 9.49
C GLY A 288 18.82 8.34 8.06
N GLU A 289 19.35 9.44 7.55
CA GLU A 289 19.90 9.48 6.19
C GLU A 289 21.07 8.52 5.96
N LYS A 290 21.85 8.22 7.01
CA LYS A 290 23.05 7.38 6.93
C LYS A 290 22.82 5.93 7.36
N GLY A 291 21.58 5.57 7.73
CA GLY A 291 21.21 4.19 8.07
C GLY A 291 20.36 4.07 9.34
N TYR A 292 20.35 2.85 9.89
CA TYR A 292 19.51 2.48 11.03
C TYR A 292 19.92 3.12 12.34
N LEU A 293 18.93 3.32 13.20
CA LEU A 293 19.14 3.73 14.58
C LEU A 293 19.18 2.54 15.54
N GLU A 294 20.25 2.52 16.33
CA GLU A 294 20.43 1.79 17.58
C GLU A 294 19.32 1.96 18.60
N VAL A 295 18.38 1.02 18.83
CA VAL A 295 17.50 1.10 20.02
C VAL A 295 18.29 0.73 21.29
N LEU A 296 18.94 1.71 21.91
CA LEU A 296 19.73 1.53 23.14
C LEU A 296 18.88 1.14 24.33
N ASN A 297 17.74 1.79 24.50
CA ASN A 297 16.79 1.57 25.58
C ASN A 297 15.35 1.77 25.09
N ALA A 298 14.43 0.98 25.61
CA ALA A 298 12.99 1.13 25.47
C ALA A 298 12.35 0.83 26.83
N THR A 299 11.70 1.81 27.45
CA THR A 299 11.23 1.70 28.84
C THR A 299 9.78 2.14 28.97
N LEU A 300 9.02 1.46 29.83
CA LEU A 300 7.67 1.89 30.18
C LEU A 300 7.76 3.23 30.92
N LYS A 301 7.30 4.30 30.27
CA LYS A 301 7.26 5.66 30.84
C LYS A 301 6.01 5.86 31.70
N SER A 302 4.84 5.47 31.19
CA SER A 302 3.57 5.57 31.91
C SER A 302 2.54 4.56 31.42
N PHE A 303 1.54 4.26 32.26
CA PHE A 303 0.33 3.56 31.86
C PHE A 303 -0.87 4.24 32.55
N THR A 304 -1.60 5.05 31.81
CA THR A 304 -2.68 5.92 32.32
C THR A 304 -3.86 5.86 31.36
N ASP A 305 -5.08 5.80 31.90
CA ASP A 305 -6.33 5.74 31.12
C ASP A 305 -6.34 4.66 30.03
N GLY A 306 -5.75 3.50 30.36
CA GLY A 306 -5.64 2.36 29.46
C GLY A 306 -4.70 2.57 28.27
N LYS A 307 -3.80 3.57 28.34
CA LYS A 307 -2.77 3.82 27.32
C LYS A 307 -1.38 3.62 27.89
N LEU A 308 -0.53 2.87 27.17
CA LEU A 308 0.88 2.67 27.51
C LEU A 308 1.73 3.69 26.77
N THR A 309 2.65 4.38 27.46
CA THR A 309 3.71 5.18 26.83
C THR A 309 5.06 4.51 27.03
N ILE A 310 5.80 4.32 25.95
CA ILE A 310 7.19 3.81 25.94
C ILE A 310 8.12 4.96 25.55
N ALA A 311 9.18 5.19 26.32
CA ALA A 311 10.25 6.11 25.98
C ALA A 311 11.45 5.37 25.42
N TYR A 312 12.05 5.91 24.35
CA TYR A 312 13.23 5.37 23.69
C TYR A 312 14.43 6.30 23.80
N THR A 313 15.59 5.69 23.91
CA THR A 313 16.86 6.32 23.55
C THR A 313 17.44 5.56 22.37
N PHE A 314 17.76 6.30 21.31
CA PHE A 314 18.36 5.77 20.10
C PHE A 314 19.82 6.22 19.98
N ARG A 315 20.70 5.35 19.50
CA ARG A 315 22.04 5.73 19.02
C ARG A 315 21.98 5.95 17.52
N TYR A 316 22.45 7.12 17.10
CA TYR A 316 22.61 7.47 15.69
C TYR A 316 23.95 8.17 15.52
N GLU A 317 24.86 7.53 14.79
CA GLU A 317 26.26 7.94 14.76
C GLU A 317 26.79 8.09 16.20
N ASP A 318 27.34 9.26 16.54
CA ASP A 318 27.87 9.59 17.88
C ASP A 318 26.83 10.28 18.79
N SER A 319 25.56 10.37 18.37
CA SER A 319 24.50 11.07 19.09
C SER A 319 23.48 10.13 19.72
N GLU A 320 22.96 10.52 20.88
CA GLU A 320 21.79 9.92 21.49
C GLU A 320 20.53 10.76 21.21
N LEU A 321 19.53 10.12 20.62
CA LEU A 321 18.27 10.76 20.22
C LEU A 321 17.10 10.14 20.98
N LYS A 322 16.00 10.86 21.13
CA LYS A 322 14.85 10.42 21.94
C LYS A 322 13.59 10.34 21.09
N GLY A 323 12.73 9.39 21.41
CA GLY A 323 11.38 9.28 20.86
C GLY A 323 10.42 8.62 21.86
N GLU A 324 9.14 8.62 21.54
CA GLU A 324 8.09 8.06 22.37
C GLU A 324 7.03 7.34 21.54
N SER A 325 6.57 6.19 22.01
CA SER A 325 5.45 5.45 21.44
C SER A 325 4.30 5.39 22.43
N LYS A 326 3.05 5.48 21.95
CA LYS A 326 1.85 5.28 22.76
C LYS A 326 1.00 4.16 22.17
N PHE A 327 0.61 3.21 23.02
CA PHE A 327 -0.24 2.07 22.65
C PHE A 327 -1.61 2.15 23.31
N TRP A 328 -2.65 1.81 22.56
CA TRP A 328 -4.02 1.61 23.05
C TRP A 328 -4.79 0.66 22.14
N ILE A 329 -5.94 0.17 22.59
CA ILE A 329 -6.81 -0.72 21.83
C ILE A 329 -8.20 -0.11 21.64
N ASN A 330 -8.80 -0.34 20.47
CA ASN A 330 -10.21 -0.06 20.21
C ASN A 330 -10.76 -1.10 19.21
N GLY A 331 -11.80 -1.83 19.60
CA GLY A 331 -12.24 -3.03 18.89
C GLY A 331 -11.12 -4.07 18.86
N LYS A 332 -10.87 -4.66 17.70
CA LYS A 332 -9.79 -5.63 17.48
C LYS A 332 -8.45 -4.99 17.13
N THR A 333 -8.40 -3.66 17.00
CA THR A 333 -7.22 -2.93 16.51
C THR A 333 -6.36 -2.43 17.67
N LEU A 334 -5.08 -2.81 17.65
CA LEU A 334 -4.03 -2.19 18.46
C LEU A 334 -3.45 -1.00 17.71
N PHE A 335 -3.39 0.14 18.38
CA PHE A 335 -2.80 1.37 17.86
C PHE A 335 -1.42 1.58 18.46
N CYS A 336 -0.50 2.13 17.66
CA CYS A 336 0.80 2.62 18.10
C CYS A 336 1.06 4.01 17.49
N GLU A 337 0.93 5.07 18.29
CA GLU A 337 1.43 6.40 17.92
C GLU A 337 2.94 6.44 18.18
N PHE A 338 3.76 6.92 17.25
CA PHE A 338 5.19 7.17 17.48
C PHE A 338 5.53 8.62 17.15
N THR A 339 6.32 9.26 18.02
CA THR A 339 6.81 10.62 17.85
C THR A 339 8.30 10.73 18.15
N THR A 340 9.02 11.49 17.33
CA THR A 340 10.45 11.79 17.54
C THR A 340 10.86 13.04 16.76
N GLY A 341 12.10 13.49 16.91
CA GLY A 341 12.62 14.72 16.30
C GLY A 341 12.75 14.69 14.76
N PRO A 342 13.03 15.85 14.14
CA PRO A 342 13.05 16.07 12.69
C PRO A 342 14.34 15.60 11.99
N TRP A 343 14.86 14.44 12.38
CA TRP A 343 16.12 13.88 11.87
C TRP A 343 15.92 12.51 11.18
N VAL A 344 14.70 11.99 11.24
CA VAL A 344 14.31 10.69 10.69
C VAL A 344 14.08 10.80 9.18
N SER A 345 14.63 9.87 8.42
CA SER A 345 14.33 9.67 6.99
C SER A 345 13.21 8.66 6.78
N SER A 346 13.06 7.67 7.67
CA SER A 346 11.93 6.74 7.63
C SER A 346 11.62 6.08 8.98
N VAL A 347 10.36 5.68 9.16
CA VAL A 347 9.88 4.85 10.28
C VAL A 347 9.17 3.65 9.69
N TYR A 348 9.62 2.45 10.03
CA TYR A 348 8.92 1.22 9.70
C TYR A 348 8.49 0.53 10.99
N PHE A 349 7.19 0.35 11.20
CA PHE A 349 6.70 -0.31 12.40
C PHE A 349 6.88 -1.83 12.36
N GLY A 350 7.19 -2.44 11.22
CA GLY A 350 7.26 -3.89 11.11
C GLY A 350 5.96 -4.55 10.65
N ALA A 351 6.01 -5.86 10.46
CA ALA A 351 4.88 -6.66 9.98
C ALA A 351 4.49 -7.77 10.97
N ALA A 352 3.37 -8.45 10.70
CA ALA A 352 3.06 -9.71 11.37
C ALA A 352 4.14 -10.76 11.04
N LEU A 353 4.55 -11.52 12.05
CA LEU A 353 5.54 -12.59 11.95
C LEU A 353 4.94 -13.87 12.54
N ALA A 354 4.55 -14.77 11.63
CA ALA A 354 3.97 -16.07 11.91
C ALA A 354 4.69 -17.14 11.10
N GLU A 355 4.45 -18.41 11.42
CA GLU A 355 5.03 -19.54 10.68
C GLU A 355 4.72 -19.48 9.19
N LEU A 356 3.44 -19.34 8.87
CA LEU A 356 2.94 -19.07 7.54
C LEU A 356 2.21 -17.73 7.54
N ARG A 357 2.50 -16.91 6.55
CA ARG A 357 1.94 -15.57 6.34
C ARG A 357 1.79 -15.37 4.83
N ARG A 358 0.57 -15.51 4.34
CA ARG A 358 0.24 -15.32 2.92
C ARG A 358 -0.22 -13.88 2.68
N ASP A 359 0.43 -13.20 1.75
CA ASP A 359 0.00 -11.88 1.28
C ASP A 359 -1.28 -12.00 0.44
N ILE A 360 -2.24 -11.11 0.68
CA ILE A 360 -3.49 -11.01 -0.07
C ILE A 360 -3.49 -9.68 -0.81
N PHE A 361 -3.40 -9.77 -2.14
CA PHE A 361 -3.69 -8.64 -3.00
C PHE A 361 -5.20 -8.34 -2.93
N VAL A 362 -5.53 -7.15 -2.41
CA VAL A 362 -6.90 -6.65 -2.33
C VAL A 362 -7.05 -5.55 -3.38
N PRO A 363 -7.90 -5.73 -4.41
CA PRO A 363 -8.17 -4.70 -5.40
C PRO A 363 -8.48 -3.34 -4.77
N TYR A 364 -7.91 -2.29 -5.36
CA TYR A 364 -8.03 -0.90 -4.93
C TYR A 364 -7.42 -0.52 -3.58
N LEU A 365 -6.93 -1.47 -2.78
CA LEU A 365 -6.31 -1.19 -1.49
C LEU A 365 -4.79 -1.02 -1.65
N PHE A 366 -4.37 0.18 -2.06
CA PHE A 366 -2.94 0.48 -2.28
C PHE A 366 -2.22 0.85 -0.99
N ALA A 367 -0.91 0.57 -0.96
CA ALA A 367 -0.02 0.93 0.15
C ALA A 367 -0.52 0.43 1.52
N MET A 368 -1.28 -0.66 1.55
CA MET A 368 -1.67 -1.37 2.77
C MET A 368 -1.55 -2.87 2.53
N HIS A 369 -1.01 -3.61 3.51
CA HIS A 369 -0.75 -5.04 3.37
C HIS A 369 -1.73 -5.83 4.23
N VAL A 370 -2.40 -6.81 3.62
CA VAL A 370 -3.32 -7.72 4.29
C VAL A 370 -2.76 -9.14 4.18
N TYR A 371 -2.72 -9.84 5.31
CA TYR A 371 -2.20 -11.20 5.36
C TYR A 371 -3.25 -12.18 5.84
N TYR A 372 -3.23 -13.38 5.28
CA TYR A 372 -3.82 -14.57 5.90
C TYR A 372 -2.73 -15.33 6.67
N LEU A 373 -3.04 -15.76 7.89
CA LEU A 373 -2.17 -16.55 8.74
C LEU A 373 -2.75 -17.98 8.88
N PRO A 374 -2.32 -18.95 8.04
CA PRO A 374 -2.93 -20.27 7.98
C PRO A 374 -2.93 -21.03 9.31
N ALA A 375 -1.87 -20.91 10.11
CA ALA A 375 -1.78 -21.60 11.41
C ALA A 375 -2.80 -21.05 12.44
N GLN A 376 -3.27 -19.83 12.24
CA GLN A 376 -4.27 -19.16 13.08
C GLN A 376 -5.67 -19.25 12.48
N GLY A 377 -5.79 -19.52 11.18
CA GLY A 377 -7.05 -19.39 10.44
C GLY A 377 -7.57 -17.95 10.45
N ALA A 378 -6.69 -16.95 10.50
CA ALA A 378 -7.07 -15.56 10.73
C ALA A 378 -6.43 -14.60 9.73
N PHE A 379 -7.02 -13.43 9.56
CA PHE A 379 -6.52 -12.34 8.74
C PHE A 379 -5.90 -11.25 9.61
N THR A 380 -4.91 -10.54 9.07
CA THR A 380 -4.29 -9.39 9.73
C THR A 380 -4.04 -8.26 8.75
N SER A 381 -4.08 -7.02 9.23
CA SER A 381 -3.62 -5.86 8.49
C SER A 381 -2.73 -4.97 9.36
N THR A 382 -1.74 -4.32 8.73
CA THR A 382 -0.90 -3.30 9.35
C THR A 382 -0.74 -2.11 8.42
N PHE A 383 -1.13 -0.92 8.87
CA PHE A 383 -0.97 0.30 8.08
C PHE A 383 -0.89 1.56 8.95
N ILE A 384 -0.33 2.63 8.38
CA ILE A 384 -0.29 3.96 9.00
C ILE A 384 -1.56 4.73 8.63
N ASP A 385 -2.15 5.41 9.62
CA ASP A 385 -3.26 6.34 9.41
C ASP A 385 -2.79 7.57 8.63
N PHE A 386 -3.12 7.58 7.33
CA PHE A 386 -2.78 8.67 6.43
C PHE A 386 -3.42 10.01 6.82
N THR A 387 -4.51 10.01 7.59
CA THR A 387 -5.16 11.25 8.05
C THR A 387 -4.41 11.91 9.21
N GLN A 388 -3.47 11.18 9.83
CA GLN A 388 -2.74 11.59 11.03
C GLN A 388 -1.21 11.55 10.86
N SER A 389 -0.72 11.41 9.63
CA SER A 389 0.70 11.27 9.33
C SER A 389 1.37 12.62 9.03
N ASN A 390 2.58 12.79 9.57
CA ASN A 390 3.50 13.85 9.16
C ASN A 390 4.46 13.41 8.04
N GLY A 391 4.36 12.16 7.59
CA GLY A 391 5.20 11.59 6.55
C GLY A 391 4.96 12.25 5.19
N SER A 392 5.94 12.07 4.33
CA SER A 392 5.92 12.46 2.92
C SER A 392 5.28 11.37 2.07
N TYR A 393 5.53 10.09 2.38
CA TYR A 393 5.01 8.93 1.65
C TYR A 393 4.73 7.77 2.59
N LEU A 394 3.72 6.95 2.28
CA LEU A 394 3.37 5.77 3.04
C LEU A 394 3.43 4.49 2.17
N ASP A 395 3.84 3.38 2.79
CA ASP A 395 3.74 2.02 2.26
C ASP A 395 3.50 1.03 3.41
N GLY A 396 2.25 0.65 3.63
CA GLY A 396 1.82 -0.16 4.74
C GLY A 396 2.17 0.50 6.07
N SER A 397 3.10 -0.13 6.77
CA SER A 397 3.60 0.32 8.07
C SER A 397 4.90 1.14 7.96
N LEU A 398 5.30 1.57 6.75
CA LEU A 398 6.45 2.43 6.47
C LEU A 398 5.97 3.86 6.21
N ALA A 399 6.52 4.82 6.93
CA ALA A 399 6.47 6.25 6.58
C ALA A 399 7.86 6.72 6.17
N ARG A 400 7.94 7.44 5.05
CA ARG A 400 9.15 8.15 4.60
C ARG A 400 8.99 9.64 4.80
N TYR A 401 10.08 10.29 5.15
CA TYR A 401 10.16 11.73 5.30
C TYR A 401 11.09 12.26 4.23
N GLU A 402 10.71 13.37 3.58
CA GLU A 402 11.53 14.14 2.64
C GLU A 402 12.12 15.38 3.31
N ARG A 403 13.19 15.91 2.69
CA ARG A 403 13.72 17.20 3.11
C ARG A 403 12.87 18.31 2.51
N LYS A 404 12.74 19.40 3.24
CA LYS A 404 12.28 20.68 2.68
C LYS A 404 13.43 21.32 1.90
N THR A 405 13.13 22.36 1.13
CA THR A 405 14.13 23.13 0.37
C THR A 405 15.19 23.82 1.24
N ASP A 406 14.93 24.01 2.53
CA ASP A 406 15.92 24.50 3.52
C ASP A 406 16.81 23.39 4.12
N GLY A 407 16.64 22.14 3.66
CA GLY A 407 17.37 20.97 4.12
C GLY A 407 16.81 20.32 5.39
N THR A 408 15.84 20.92 6.07
CA THR A 408 15.23 20.35 7.30
C THR A 408 14.21 19.26 6.97
N ARG A 409 13.78 18.49 7.98
CA ARG A 409 12.70 17.49 7.86
C ARG A 409 11.57 17.81 8.83
N ASN A 410 10.41 17.21 8.62
CA ASN A 410 9.30 17.32 9.56
C ASN A 410 9.54 16.47 10.81
N GLN A 411 8.97 16.90 11.94
CA GLN A 411 8.93 16.09 13.15
C GLN A 411 8.10 14.83 12.89
N VAL A 412 8.60 13.68 13.35
CA VAL A 412 7.87 12.42 13.19
C VAL A 412 6.63 12.41 14.07
N ARG A 413 5.50 12.09 13.44
CA ARG A 413 4.27 11.67 14.10
C ARG A 413 3.55 10.68 13.19
N GLU A 414 3.47 9.44 13.63
CA GLU A 414 2.77 8.37 12.90
C GLU A 414 1.85 7.60 13.83
N VAL A 415 0.68 7.19 13.33
CA VAL A 415 -0.25 6.30 14.04
C VAL A 415 -0.38 5.03 13.25
N CYS A 416 0.23 3.94 13.72
CA CYS A 416 0.17 2.63 13.09
C CYS A 416 -0.97 1.79 13.70
N LEU A 417 -1.80 1.20 12.85
CA LEU A 417 -2.90 0.32 13.22
C LEU A 417 -2.50 -1.12 12.91
N PHE A 418 -2.72 -2.01 13.86
CA PHE A 418 -2.59 -3.45 13.67
C PHE A 418 -3.91 -4.15 14.05
N THR A 419 -4.49 -4.91 13.14
CA THR A 419 -5.78 -5.58 13.35
C THR A 419 -5.69 -7.06 13.05
N VAL A 420 -6.38 -7.88 13.84
CA VAL A 420 -6.53 -9.33 13.64
C VAL A 420 -8.00 -9.69 13.71
N SER A 421 -8.49 -10.50 12.77
CA SER A 421 -9.82 -11.07 12.85
C SER A 421 -9.93 -12.41 12.11
N TYR A 422 -10.90 -13.22 12.51
CA TYR A 422 -11.37 -14.34 11.69
C TYR A 422 -12.17 -13.88 10.47
N GLU A 423 -12.78 -12.68 10.50
CA GLU A 423 -13.53 -12.13 9.37
C GLU A 423 -12.65 -11.19 8.54
N PHE A 424 -12.52 -11.50 7.24
CA PHE A 424 -11.71 -10.71 6.32
C PHE A 424 -12.12 -9.23 6.25
N PRO A 425 -13.42 -8.86 6.18
CA PRO A 425 -13.81 -7.44 6.14
C PRO A 425 -13.46 -6.63 7.39
N GLU A 426 -13.23 -7.28 8.54
CA GLU A 426 -12.85 -6.60 9.79
C GLU A 426 -11.36 -6.26 9.86
N VAL A 427 -10.53 -6.67 8.89
CA VAL A 427 -9.14 -6.20 8.76
C VAL A 427 -8.97 -5.15 7.65
N LEU A 428 -10.01 -4.86 6.88
CA LEU A 428 -10.01 -3.81 5.87
C LEU A 428 -10.23 -2.43 6.52
N PRO A 429 -9.51 -1.38 6.08
CA PRO A 429 -9.69 -0.04 6.61
C PRO A 429 -11.10 0.49 6.28
N ASN A 430 -11.58 1.39 7.12
CA ASN A 430 -12.68 2.28 6.74
C ASN A 430 -12.13 3.48 5.95
N ILE A 431 -13.00 4.14 5.20
CA ILE A 431 -12.73 5.36 4.45
C ILE A 431 -13.28 6.53 5.28
N PRO A 432 -12.44 7.53 5.63
CA PRO A 432 -12.74 8.51 6.68
C PRO A 432 -13.63 9.67 6.21
N TRP A 433 -14.13 9.63 4.98
CA TRP A 433 -14.90 10.71 4.36
C TRP A 433 -16.39 10.44 4.43
N GLU A 434 -17.22 11.48 4.44
CA GLU A 434 -18.67 11.28 4.30
C GLU A 434 -19.01 10.66 2.94
N PRO A 435 -20.04 9.79 2.86
CA PRO A 435 -20.52 9.29 1.58
C PRO A 435 -20.87 10.44 0.64
N SER A 436 -20.69 10.23 -0.66
CA SER A 436 -21.06 11.19 -1.68
C SER A 436 -22.53 11.60 -1.52
N PRO A 437 -22.84 12.91 -1.53
CA PRO A 437 -24.22 13.38 -1.46
C PRO A 437 -24.99 13.10 -2.77
N TYR A 438 -24.28 12.73 -3.85
CA TYR A 438 -24.83 12.52 -5.19
C TYR A 438 -25.02 11.04 -5.55
N ILE A 439 -24.71 10.07 -4.66
CA ILE A 439 -24.83 8.63 -4.94
C ILE A 439 -26.21 8.29 -5.54
N ASN A 440 -27.29 8.75 -4.90
CA ASN A 440 -28.65 8.45 -5.38
C ASN A 440 -28.98 9.10 -6.74
N GLU A 441 -28.30 10.20 -7.09
CA GLU A 441 -28.50 10.88 -8.37
C GLU A 441 -27.80 10.15 -9.53
N ILE A 442 -26.66 9.51 -9.26
CA ILE A 442 -25.79 8.93 -10.29
C ILE A 442 -25.83 7.40 -10.35
N ALA A 443 -26.27 6.70 -9.29
CA ALA A 443 -26.18 5.24 -9.16
C ALA A 443 -26.94 4.44 -10.24
N ASP A 444 -27.94 5.01 -10.88
CA ASP A 444 -28.75 4.36 -11.92
C ASP A 444 -28.58 5.01 -13.30
N ARG A 445 -27.46 5.71 -13.51
CA ARG A 445 -27.12 6.36 -14.78
C ARG A 445 -26.02 5.61 -15.53
N ILE A 446 -26.12 5.61 -16.85
CA ILE A 446 -25.08 5.12 -17.76
C ILE A 446 -24.09 6.25 -18.04
N VAL A 447 -22.79 5.97 -17.95
CA VAL A 447 -21.76 6.93 -18.36
C VAL A 447 -21.43 6.74 -19.84
N PHE A 448 -21.54 7.81 -20.62
CA PHE A 448 -20.97 7.94 -21.96
C PHE A 448 -19.67 8.71 -21.86
N ASP A 449 -18.58 7.99 -22.05
CA ASP A 449 -17.24 8.52 -21.87
C ASP A 449 -16.56 8.83 -23.22
N ILE A 450 -16.53 10.12 -23.59
CA ILE A 450 -16.30 10.56 -24.97
C ILE A 450 -14.96 11.30 -25.11
N TRP A 451 -13.99 10.63 -25.75
CA TRP A 451 -12.62 11.13 -25.95
C TRP A 451 -12.39 11.95 -27.23
N GLY A 452 -13.22 11.81 -28.26
CA GLY A 452 -13.04 12.48 -29.54
C GLY A 452 -14.33 13.07 -30.09
N GLY A 453 -14.32 13.48 -31.36
CA GLY A 453 -15.52 13.95 -32.05
C GLY A 453 -15.76 15.46 -31.94
N HIS A 454 -16.79 15.93 -32.65
CA HIS A 454 -17.15 17.34 -32.78
C HIS A 454 -18.39 17.64 -31.93
N LEU A 455 -18.35 18.69 -31.11
CA LEU A 455 -19.33 18.98 -30.06
C LEU A 455 -20.77 19.08 -30.60
N MET A 456 -20.95 19.71 -31.76
CA MET A 456 -22.27 19.80 -32.43
C MET A 456 -22.82 18.42 -32.84
N LYS A 457 -21.96 17.53 -33.33
CA LYS A 457 -22.36 16.18 -33.74
C LYS A 457 -22.66 15.31 -32.53
N ASP A 458 -21.92 15.51 -31.45
CA ASP A 458 -22.20 14.85 -30.18
C ASP A 458 -23.59 15.27 -29.65
N ALA A 459 -23.98 16.54 -29.82
CA ALA A 459 -25.31 17.02 -29.47
C ALA A 459 -26.43 16.33 -30.28
N GLU A 460 -26.24 16.19 -31.60
CA GLU A 460 -27.14 15.41 -32.46
C GLU A 460 -27.25 13.96 -31.99
N ARG A 461 -26.11 13.35 -31.65
CA ARG A 461 -26.02 11.97 -31.18
C ARG A 461 -26.73 11.76 -29.84
N VAL A 462 -26.62 12.71 -28.91
CA VAL A 462 -27.36 12.68 -27.63
C VAL A 462 -28.86 12.65 -27.89
N ARG A 463 -29.38 13.54 -28.77
CA ARG A 463 -30.80 13.56 -29.11
C ARG A 463 -31.27 12.28 -29.78
N GLU A 464 -30.46 11.74 -30.68
CA GLU A 464 -30.74 10.46 -31.33
C GLU A 464 -30.82 9.34 -30.28
N ILE A 465 -29.81 9.21 -29.41
CA ILE A 465 -29.77 8.16 -28.39
C ILE A 465 -30.94 8.30 -27.40
N ALA A 466 -31.34 9.54 -27.05
CA ALA A 466 -32.50 9.79 -26.21
C ALA A 466 -33.80 9.25 -26.82
N THR A 467 -33.94 9.23 -28.16
CA THR A 467 -35.11 8.64 -28.83
C THR A 467 -35.21 7.12 -28.66
N TYR A 468 -34.10 6.46 -28.31
CA TYR A 468 -34.07 5.03 -27.96
C TYR A 468 -34.48 4.76 -26.51
N GLY A 469 -34.90 5.79 -25.75
CA GLY A 469 -35.34 5.67 -24.36
C GLY A 469 -34.23 5.81 -23.32
N VAL A 470 -33.00 6.12 -23.73
CA VAL A 470 -31.86 6.34 -22.83
C VAL A 470 -31.96 7.76 -22.25
N THR A 471 -32.57 7.89 -21.08
CA THR A 471 -32.81 9.19 -20.41
C THR A 471 -32.02 9.36 -19.11
N ARG A 472 -31.45 8.27 -18.59
CA ARG A 472 -30.63 8.27 -17.37
C ARG A 472 -29.16 8.05 -17.74
N ALA A 473 -28.49 9.11 -18.13
CA ALA A 473 -27.09 9.04 -18.50
C ALA A 473 -26.28 10.26 -18.07
N ILE A 474 -24.97 10.15 -18.25
CA ILE A 474 -23.95 11.14 -17.94
C ILE A 474 -23.05 11.24 -19.16
N MET A 475 -22.87 12.44 -19.69
CA MET A 475 -21.93 12.75 -20.76
C MET A 475 -20.64 13.29 -20.13
N LEU A 476 -19.55 12.54 -20.26
CA LEU A 476 -18.20 12.98 -19.93
C LEU A 476 -17.46 13.28 -21.24
N LYS A 477 -17.21 14.56 -21.54
CA LYS A 477 -16.50 14.96 -22.76
C LYS A 477 -15.05 15.32 -22.42
N HIS A 478 -14.10 14.48 -22.85
CA HIS A 478 -12.68 14.63 -22.51
C HIS A 478 -11.96 15.69 -23.35
N VAL A 479 -12.09 15.65 -24.68
CA VAL A 479 -11.37 16.57 -25.57
C VAL A 479 -12.28 17.67 -26.08
N TRP A 480 -12.09 18.87 -25.56
CA TRP A 480 -12.90 20.06 -25.91
C TRP A 480 -12.11 21.38 -25.74
N GLN A 481 -11.02 21.34 -24.96
CA GLN A 481 -10.26 22.48 -24.46
C GLN A 481 -9.67 23.29 -25.61
N ARG A 482 -9.57 24.61 -25.41
CA ARG A 482 -9.06 25.61 -26.38
C ARG A 482 -7.85 25.16 -27.18
N TYR A 483 -6.84 24.63 -26.50
CA TYR A 483 -5.54 24.25 -27.06
C TYR A 483 -5.38 22.75 -27.30
N GLY A 484 -6.48 21.99 -27.16
CA GLY A 484 -6.45 20.54 -27.20
C GLY A 484 -6.14 19.90 -25.86
N TYR A 485 -6.13 18.58 -25.85
CA TYR A 485 -5.89 17.75 -24.68
C TYR A 485 -4.46 17.92 -24.13
N ASP A 486 -4.33 18.01 -22.80
CA ASP A 486 -3.03 18.12 -22.09
C ASP A 486 -2.09 19.20 -22.65
N SER A 487 -2.61 20.40 -22.86
CA SER A 487 -1.81 21.54 -23.31
C SER A 487 -2.34 22.86 -22.73
N HIS A 488 -1.40 23.74 -22.35
CA HIS A 488 -1.68 25.08 -21.80
C HIS A 488 -2.58 25.12 -20.55
N LEU A 489 -2.74 23.99 -19.83
CA LEU A 489 -3.58 23.92 -18.64
C LEU A 489 -3.11 24.91 -17.55
N PRO A 490 -4.04 25.59 -16.84
CA PRO A 490 -5.49 25.35 -16.84
C PRO A 490 -6.24 26.24 -17.85
N THR A 491 -5.56 26.85 -18.83
CA THR A 491 -6.18 27.72 -19.85
C THR A 491 -7.02 26.92 -20.84
N THR A 492 -8.24 26.53 -20.45
CA THR A 492 -9.10 25.62 -21.23
C THR A 492 -10.18 26.29 -22.07
N VAL A 493 -10.54 27.56 -21.77
CA VAL A 493 -11.62 28.30 -22.43
C VAL A 493 -11.11 29.45 -23.32
N PRO A 494 -11.86 29.88 -24.37
CA PRO A 494 -13.09 29.27 -24.91
C PRO A 494 -12.87 27.87 -25.50
N ALA A 495 -13.95 27.14 -25.77
CA ALA A 495 -13.87 25.81 -26.37
C ALA A 495 -13.21 25.85 -27.76
N ASN A 496 -12.57 24.75 -28.16
CA ASN A 496 -11.81 24.70 -29.40
C ASN A 496 -12.70 24.91 -30.64
N GLU A 497 -12.41 25.95 -31.44
CA GLU A 497 -13.14 26.27 -32.67
C GLU A 497 -13.19 25.09 -33.66
N ALA A 498 -12.11 24.30 -33.77
CA ALA A 498 -12.07 23.15 -34.67
C ALA A 498 -12.97 21.98 -34.23
N LEU A 499 -13.40 21.98 -32.96
CA LEU A 499 -14.33 21.00 -32.40
C LEU A 499 -15.77 21.54 -32.30
N GLY A 500 -16.02 22.76 -32.78
CA GLY A 500 -17.32 23.41 -32.77
C GLY A 500 -17.45 24.63 -31.85
N GLY A 501 -16.37 25.00 -31.14
CA GLY A 501 -16.29 26.21 -30.33
C GLY A 501 -17.31 26.27 -29.19
N ASP A 502 -17.50 27.48 -28.64
CA ASP A 502 -18.43 27.74 -27.54
C ASP A 502 -19.88 27.36 -27.91
N GLU A 503 -20.28 27.56 -29.16
CA GLU A 503 -21.63 27.23 -29.64
C GLU A 503 -21.88 25.72 -29.66
N GLY A 504 -20.90 24.92 -30.10
CA GLY A 504 -20.98 23.47 -30.02
C GLY A 504 -21.08 22.95 -28.58
N ALA A 505 -20.31 23.52 -27.66
CA ALA A 505 -20.37 23.14 -26.24
C ALA A 505 -21.74 23.47 -25.60
N LYS A 506 -22.29 24.66 -25.88
CA LYS A 506 -23.63 25.05 -25.42
C LYS A 506 -24.72 24.16 -26.00
N GLU A 507 -24.62 23.81 -27.28
CA GLU A 507 -25.61 22.96 -27.93
C GLU A 507 -25.57 21.52 -27.40
N LEU A 508 -24.37 20.99 -27.12
CA LEU A 508 -24.21 19.69 -26.45
C LEU A 508 -24.81 19.71 -25.04
N SER A 509 -24.55 20.76 -24.26
CA SER A 509 -25.15 20.95 -22.93
C SER A 509 -26.68 20.98 -23.01
N LYS A 510 -27.23 21.74 -23.97
CA LYS A 510 -28.67 21.83 -24.20
C LYS A 510 -29.26 20.47 -24.56
N ALA A 511 -28.64 19.72 -25.47
CA ALA A 511 -29.06 18.38 -25.85
C ALA A 511 -29.05 17.42 -24.66
N CYS A 512 -28.01 17.45 -23.81
CA CYS A 512 -27.94 16.66 -22.58
C CYS A 512 -29.11 17.00 -21.64
N ARG A 513 -29.38 18.29 -21.43
CA ARG A 513 -30.50 18.74 -20.58
C ARG A 513 -31.86 18.31 -21.13
N GLU A 514 -32.09 18.44 -22.44
CA GLU A 514 -33.29 17.97 -23.12
C GLU A 514 -33.49 16.46 -22.96
N ALA A 515 -32.39 15.68 -22.93
CA ALA A 515 -32.40 14.23 -22.75
C ALA A 515 -32.48 13.78 -21.27
N GLY A 516 -32.36 14.69 -20.31
CA GLY A 516 -32.29 14.37 -18.87
C GLY A 516 -30.90 13.87 -18.40
N TRP A 517 -29.87 14.07 -19.22
CA TRP A 517 -28.51 13.62 -18.95
C TRP A 517 -27.73 14.66 -18.14
N LEU A 518 -26.80 14.18 -17.30
CA LEU A 518 -25.79 15.05 -16.70
C LEU A 518 -24.69 15.35 -17.73
N PHE A 519 -24.10 16.54 -17.66
CA PHE A 519 -23.06 16.96 -18.59
C PHE A 519 -21.84 17.51 -17.86
N ALA A 520 -20.70 16.87 -18.08
CA ALA A 520 -19.39 17.29 -17.59
C ALA A 520 -18.40 17.47 -18.75
N LEU A 521 -17.52 18.44 -18.57
CA LEU A 521 -16.36 18.67 -19.41
C LEU A 521 -15.12 18.34 -18.59
N HIS A 522 -14.14 17.69 -19.22
CA HIS A 522 -12.89 17.31 -18.57
C HIS A 522 -12.03 18.53 -18.27
N GLU A 523 -11.59 18.61 -17.02
CA GLU A 523 -10.72 19.62 -16.46
C GLU A 523 -9.52 18.96 -15.78
N ASN A 524 -8.38 19.64 -15.75
CA ASN A 524 -7.18 19.15 -15.09
C ASN A 524 -6.52 20.31 -14.32
N TYR A 525 -6.31 20.08 -13.03
CA TYR A 525 -5.70 21.03 -12.09
C TYR A 525 -4.49 20.42 -11.37
N ILE A 526 -3.90 19.38 -11.94
CA ILE A 526 -2.66 18.77 -11.44
C ILE A 526 -1.46 19.16 -12.29
N ASP A 527 -1.67 19.37 -13.59
CA ASP A 527 -0.65 19.68 -14.59
C ASP A 527 -0.65 21.16 -14.97
N PHE A 528 0.41 21.87 -14.59
CA PHE A 528 0.60 23.29 -14.90
C PHE A 528 1.59 23.46 -16.05
N TYR A 529 1.11 23.88 -17.22
CA TYR A 529 1.96 24.01 -18.40
C TYR A 529 2.58 25.41 -18.51
N PRO A 530 3.88 25.53 -18.84
CA PRO A 530 4.54 26.83 -19.03
C PRO A 530 3.93 27.72 -20.12
N LYS A 531 3.22 27.13 -21.08
CA LYS A 531 2.55 27.89 -22.15
C LYS A 531 1.18 28.43 -21.73
N SER A 532 0.67 28.03 -20.56
CA SER A 532 -0.59 28.56 -20.02
C SER A 532 -0.52 30.07 -19.84
N HIS A 533 -1.63 30.75 -20.10
CA HIS A 533 -1.72 32.20 -19.83
C HIS A 533 -1.60 32.52 -18.33
N GLU A 534 -1.81 31.51 -17.49
CA GLU A 534 -1.74 31.62 -16.05
C GLU A 534 -0.37 31.29 -15.47
N TRP A 535 0.59 30.85 -16.29
CA TRP A 535 1.88 30.32 -15.84
C TRP A 535 2.55 31.24 -14.82
N ASN A 536 2.85 30.68 -13.66
CA ASN A 536 3.57 31.36 -12.60
C ASN A 536 4.47 30.36 -11.88
N GLU A 537 5.79 30.50 -12.06
CA GLU A 537 6.79 29.62 -11.43
C GLU A 537 6.69 29.61 -9.91
N LYS A 538 6.21 30.70 -9.28
CA LYS A 538 6.02 30.77 -7.83
C LYS A 538 4.88 29.87 -7.32
N GLU A 539 4.05 29.37 -8.21
CA GLU A 539 2.91 28.49 -7.91
C GLU A 539 3.19 27.04 -8.30
N VAL A 540 4.44 26.73 -8.66
CA VAL A 540 4.93 25.39 -8.93
C VAL A 540 5.46 24.77 -7.64
N ALA A 541 5.09 23.51 -7.39
CA ALA A 541 5.64 22.72 -6.30
C ALA A 541 7.13 22.45 -6.50
N LEU A 542 7.89 22.41 -5.41
CA LEU A 542 9.34 22.22 -5.47
C LEU A 542 9.74 20.81 -5.02
N ASN A 543 10.83 20.32 -5.60
CA ASN A 543 11.60 19.19 -5.09
C ASN A 543 12.45 19.61 -3.87
N PRO A 544 12.98 18.67 -3.08
CA PRO A 544 13.86 18.98 -1.95
C PRO A 544 15.10 19.80 -2.32
N ASP A 545 15.59 19.69 -3.56
CA ASP A 545 16.74 20.45 -4.08
C ASP A 545 16.38 21.85 -4.59
N GLY A 546 15.12 22.27 -4.47
CA GLY A 546 14.61 23.56 -4.94
C GLY A 546 14.27 23.60 -6.43
N THR A 547 14.46 22.51 -7.18
CA THR A 547 14.04 22.45 -8.58
C THR A 547 12.52 22.35 -8.70
N MET A 548 11.97 22.90 -9.78
CA MET A 548 10.55 22.75 -10.09
C MET A 548 10.18 21.28 -10.26
N ARG A 549 9.10 20.85 -9.62
CA ARG A 549 8.62 19.48 -9.68
C ARG A 549 7.88 19.24 -10.98
N LYS A 550 8.48 18.41 -11.84
CA LYS A 550 7.86 17.93 -13.07
C LYS A 550 6.61 17.09 -12.77
N ALA A 551 5.60 17.24 -13.61
CA ALA A 551 4.42 16.39 -13.65
C ALA A 551 4.36 15.68 -15.02
N TRP A 552 3.19 15.58 -15.64
CA TRP A 552 3.02 14.88 -16.91
C TRP A 552 3.86 15.46 -18.07
N PHE A 553 4.47 14.57 -18.85
CA PHE A 553 5.12 14.92 -20.11
C PHE A 553 4.22 14.47 -21.26
N ASN A 554 3.64 15.43 -21.98
CA ASN A 554 2.82 15.14 -23.14
C ASN A 554 3.72 14.91 -24.36
N ALA A 555 3.96 13.64 -24.68
CA ALA A 555 4.82 13.25 -25.80
C ALA A 555 4.28 13.69 -27.17
N SER A 556 2.96 13.87 -27.32
CA SER A 556 2.34 14.28 -28.58
C SER A 556 2.60 15.75 -28.94
N THR A 557 2.72 16.61 -27.92
CA THR A 557 3.01 18.05 -28.07
C THR A 557 4.46 18.40 -27.75
N GLY A 558 5.20 17.49 -27.11
CA GLY A 558 6.55 17.71 -26.60
C GLY A 558 6.60 18.64 -25.38
N GLU A 559 5.46 18.83 -24.69
CA GLU A 559 5.33 19.76 -23.58
C GLU A 559 5.48 19.06 -22.23
N GLN A 560 6.31 19.65 -21.35
CA GLN A 560 6.45 19.24 -19.96
C GLN A 560 5.59 20.12 -19.06
N SER A 561 4.67 19.52 -18.31
CA SER A 561 3.97 20.21 -17.22
C SER A 561 4.77 20.16 -15.91
N TYR A 562 4.36 21.02 -14.98
CA TYR A 562 4.86 21.03 -13.61
C TYR A 562 3.70 20.93 -12.64
N ALA A 563 3.96 20.40 -11.45
CA ALA A 563 2.92 20.27 -10.45
C ALA A 563 2.61 21.61 -9.76
N TYR A 564 1.35 21.85 -9.46
CA TYR A 564 0.93 22.98 -8.62
C TYR A 564 1.39 22.83 -7.17
N LYS A 565 1.69 23.97 -6.53
CA LYS A 565 1.62 24.10 -5.08
C LYS A 565 0.25 23.66 -4.57
N ASN A 566 0.20 23.13 -3.35
CA ASN A 566 -1.00 22.48 -2.80
C ASN A 566 -2.26 23.37 -2.85
N TRP A 567 -2.12 24.67 -2.57
CA TRP A 567 -3.23 25.63 -2.58
C TRP A 567 -3.59 26.15 -3.98
N ALA A 568 -2.66 26.08 -4.94
CA ALA A 568 -2.83 26.69 -6.26
C ALA A 568 -3.83 25.92 -7.14
N MET A 569 -3.96 24.59 -6.94
CA MET A 569 -4.94 23.77 -7.66
C MET A 569 -6.36 24.34 -7.51
N ALA A 570 -6.80 24.56 -6.27
CA ALA A 570 -8.12 25.09 -5.97
C ALA A 570 -8.31 26.54 -6.45
N LYS A 571 -7.25 27.36 -6.40
CA LYS A 571 -7.28 28.73 -6.94
C LYS A 571 -7.67 28.72 -8.42
N TYR A 572 -7.05 27.87 -9.22
CA TYR A 572 -7.33 27.80 -10.65
C TYR A 572 -8.65 27.10 -10.96
N ALA A 573 -9.04 26.07 -10.20
CA ALA A 573 -10.38 25.50 -10.30
C ALA A 573 -11.48 26.53 -10.03
N ARG A 574 -11.33 27.38 -9.00
CA ARG A 574 -12.30 28.45 -8.70
C ARG A 574 -12.43 29.47 -9.84
N LYS A 575 -11.43 29.58 -10.72
CA LYS A 575 -11.48 30.43 -11.90
C LYS A 575 -12.11 29.70 -13.08
N TYR A 576 -11.56 28.55 -13.46
CA TYR A 576 -11.93 27.88 -14.69
C TYR A 576 -13.21 27.04 -14.58
N SER A 577 -13.42 26.31 -13.49
CA SER A 577 -14.64 25.49 -13.32
C SER A 577 -15.90 26.37 -13.30
N TYR A 578 -15.85 27.50 -12.58
CA TYR A 578 -16.96 28.47 -12.58
C TYR A 578 -17.17 29.11 -13.97
N GLU A 579 -16.10 29.43 -14.68
CA GLU A 579 -16.20 30.00 -16.02
C GLU A 579 -16.75 28.98 -17.03
N ILE A 580 -16.33 27.72 -16.94
CA ILE A 580 -16.85 26.60 -17.75
C ILE A 580 -18.34 26.41 -17.49
N HIS A 581 -18.73 26.37 -16.22
CA HIS A 581 -20.14 26.29 -15.82
C HIS A 581 -20.94 27.48 -16.36
N ASN A 582 -20.46 28.71 -16.17
CA ASN A 582 -21.15 29.91 -16.64
C ASN A 582 -21.30 29.96 -18.17
N ARG A 583 -20.28 29.52 -18.92
CA ARG A 583 -20.30 29.55 -20.39
C ARG A 583 -21.19 28.47 -20.99
N TYR A 584 -21.13 27.26 -20.46
CA TYR A 584 -21.69 26.07 -21.11
C TYR A 584 -22.84 25.43 -20.32
N GLY A 585 -23.12 25.86 -19.09
CA GLY A 585 -24.21 25.33 -18.28
C GLY A 585 -24.07 23.84 -17.98
N THR A 586 -22.85 23.40 -17.64
CA THR A 586 -22.56 22.04 -17.18
C THR A 586 -23.35 21.71 -15.91
N THR A 587 -23.59 20.43 -15.65
CA THR A 587 -24.35 19.95 -14.48
C THR A 587 -23.57 18.93 -13.66
N ALA A 588 -22.32 18.68 -14.04
CA ALA A 588 -21.36 17.80 -13.39
C ALA A 588 -19.95 18.27 -13.76
N ALA A 589 -18.95 17.75 -13.05
CA ALA A 589 -17.54 18.03 -13.28
C ALA A 589 -16.77 16.74 -13.55
N PHE A 590 -15.66 16.81 -14.30
CA PHE A 590 -14.68 15.72 -14.37
C PHE A 590 -13.29 16.30 -14.12
N TYR A 591 -12.65 15.88 -13.03
CA TYR A 591 -11.28 16.28 -12.71
C TYR A 591 -10.32 15.12 -12.94
N ASP A 592 -9.32 15.39 -13.76
CA ASP A 592 -8.31 14.42 -14.15
C ASP A 592 -7.30 14.14 -13.04
N VAL A 593 -6.78 12.90 -13.01
CA VAL A 593 -5.67 12.38 -12.19
C VAL A 593 -5.79 12.45 -10.65
N ASN A 594 -6.28 13.54 -10.06
CA ASN A 594 -6.24 13.76 -8.61
C ASN A 594 -6.89 12.60 -7.83
N SER A 595 -8.00 12.05 -8.33
CA SER A 595 -8.70 10.92 -7.73
C SER A 595 -8.05 9.55 -8.00
N CYS A 596 -7.14 9.43 -8.97
CA CYS A 596 -6.38 8.19 -9.23
C CYS A 596 -5.04 8.12 -8.51
N ALA A 597 -4.69 9.20 -7.79
CA ALA A 597 -3.39 9.39 -7.18
C ALA A 597 -3.44 9.22 -5.65
N PRO A 598 -2.35 8.79 -5.01
CA PRO A 598 -2.25 8.79 -3.56
C PRO A 598 -2.07 10.22 -3.01
N PRO A 599 -2.32 10.46 -1.70
CA PRO A 599 -2.28 11.80 -1.08
C PRO A 599 -0.88 12.43 -1.00
N TRP A 600 0.13 11.85 -1.66
CA TRP A 600 1.50 12.35 -1.74
C TRP A 600 2.01 12.53 -3.17
N LEU A 601 1.18 12.29 -4.19
CA LEU A 601 1.58 12.59 -5.56
C LEU A 601 1.87 14.09 -5.70
N HIS A 602 3.03 14.41 -6.29
CA HIS A 602 3.55 15.76 -6.46
C HIS A 602 3.69 16.61 -5.18
N LEU A 603 4.25 16.01 -4.14
CA LEU A 603 4.56 16.67 -2.87
C LEU A 603 5.36 17.98 -3.02
N ASP A 604 4.84 19.10 -2.51
CA ASP A 604 5.60 20.36 -2.46
C ASP A 604 6.57 20.37 -1.26
N CYS A 605 7.86 20.57 -1.53
CA CYS A 605 8.92 20.59 -0.53
C CYS A 605 9.40 22.02 -0.17
N ASP A 606 8.77 23.07 -0.70
CA ASP A 606 9.13 24.45 -0.38
C ASP A 606 8.97 24.76 1.11
N ALA A 607 10.08 25.03 1.81
CA ALA A 607 10.10 25.27 3.25
C ALA A 607 9.25 26.48 3.71
N ASN A 608 8.89 27.38 2.79
CA ASN A 608 8.05 28.54 3.09
C ASN A 608 6.54 28.23 3.09
N GLU A 609 6.15 27.05 2.61
CA GLU A 609 4.75 26.63 2.53
C GLU A 609 4.31 25.90 3.81
N PRO A 610 3.03 26.03 4.20
CA PRO A 610 2.47 25.21 5.26
C PRO A 610 2.50 23.73 4.85
N ASP A 611 2.77 22.86 5.83
CA ASP A 611 2.84 21.42 5.63
C ASP A 611 3.85 20.97 4.53
N ALA A 612 4.89 21.78 4.27
CA ALA A 612 5.94 21.45 3.31
C ALA A 612 6.54 20.05 3.54
N ALA A 613 6.70 19.30 2.47
CA ALA A 613 7.15 17.91 2.47
C ALA A 613 6.26 16.96 3.29
N MET A 614 4.98 17.26 3.51
CA MET A 614 4.02 16.37 4.19
C MET A 614 2.87 16.00 3.24
N LEU A 615 2.49 14.71 3.24
CA LEU A 615 1.32 14.25 2.51
C LEU A 615 0.04 14.97 2.97
N ALA A 616 0.00 15.43 4.23
CA ALA A 616 -1.12 16.17 4.78
C ALA A 616 -1.38 17.48 4.01
N GLY A 617 -0.34 18.19 3.56
CA GLY A 617 -0.49 19.40 2.77
C GLY A 617 -1.14 19.13 1.42
N ARG A 618 -0.68 18.06 0.75
CA ARG A 618 -1.23 17.64 -0.53
C ARG A 618 -2.67 17.12 -0.39
N MET A 619 -2.96 16.36 0.67
CA MET A 619 -4.32 15.92 1.00
C MET A 619 -5.28 17.10 1.20
N LYS A 620 -4.90 18.12 1.99
CA LYS A 620 -5.70 19.33 2.19
C LYS A 620 -6.00 20.06 0.87
N GLY A 621 -4.98 20.19 0.00
CA GLY A 621 -5.14 20.80 -1.33
C GLY A 621 -6.14 20.05 -2.21
N ASN A 622 -6.11 18.70 -2.21
CA ASN A 622 -7.06 17.88 -2.96
C ASN A 622 -8.48 17.96 -2.41
N ILE A 623 -8.65 17.93 -1.07
CA ILE A 623 -9.97 18.08 -0.44
C ILE A 623 -10.62 19.41 -0.86
N GLU A 624 -9.85 20.50 -0.84
CA GLU A 624 -10.35 21.81 -1.27
C GLU A 624 -10.63 21.83 -2.78
N LEU A 625 -9.79 21.20 -3.60
CA LEU A 625 -10.02 21.07 -5.04
C LEU A 625 -11.35 20.34 -5.34
N PHE A 626 -11.58 19.17 -4.74
CA PHE A 626 -12.80 18.39 -4.98
C PHE A 626 -14.06 19.12 -4.51
N LYS A 627 -13.97 19.85 -3.40
CA LYS A 627 -15.04 20.74 -2.94
C LYS A 627 -15.38 21.79 -4.01
N VAL A 628 -14.38 22.44 -4.60
CA VAL A 628 -14.59 23.43 -5.68
C VAL A 628 -15.31 22.81 -6.88
N GLY A 629 -14.96 21.59 -7.27
CA GLY A 629 -15.63 20.91 -8.40
C GLY A 629 -17.13 20.76 -8.19
N ARG A 630 -17.55 20.33 -6.99
CA ARG A 630 -18.99 20.26 -6.65
C ARG A 630 -19.64 21.64 -6.61
N GLU A 631 -18.98 22.63 -5.99
CA GLU A 631 -19.52 23.99 -5.83
C GLU A 631 -19.69 24.72 -7.17
N ALA A 632 -18.69 24.62 -8.06
CA ALA A 632 -18.65 25.36 -9.31
C ALA A 632 -19.69 24.87 -10.32
N HIS A 633 -19.93 23.55 -10.36
CA HIS A 633 -20.86 22.93 -11.30
C HIS A 633 -22.24 22.66 -10.71
N ASN A 634 -22.39 22.83 -9.39
CA ASN A 634 -23.60 22.51 -8.64
C ASN A 634 -24.11 21.09 -8.95
N GLY A 635 -23.21 20.12 -8.91
CA GLY A 635 -23.48 18.73 -9.29
C GLY A 635 -22.35 17.77 -8.92
N PRO A 636 -22.46 16.49 -9.32
CA PRO A 636 -21.47 15.46 -9.01
C PRO A 636 -20.12 15.71 -9.69
N LEU A 637 -19.06 15.32 -9.00
CA LEU A 637 -17.67 15.34 -9.46
C LEU A 637 -17.21 13.92 -9.83
N PHE A 638 -16.78 13.76 -11.08
CA PHE A 638 -16.15 12.56 -11.61
C PHE A 638 -14.63 12.71 -11.70
N GLY A 639 -13.92 11.59 -11.83
CA GLY A 639 -12.49 11.60 -12.11
C GLY A 639 -11.92 10.23 -12.46
N GLU A 640 -10.60 10.15 -12.54
CA GLU A 640 -9.90 8.89 -12.80
C GLU A 640 -9.89 7.96 -11.56
N GLY A 641 -9.91 6.64 -11.78
CA GLY A 641 -9.96 5.62 -10.71
C GLY A 641 -8.62 4.95 -10.45
N ASN A 642 -8.54 3.62 -10.39
CA ASN A 642 -7.36 2.90 -9.86
C ASN A 642 -7.14 3.16 -8.36
N GLN A 643 -6.55 4.28 -7.90
CA GLN A 643 -6.27 4.52 -6.46
C GLN A 643 -7.32 5.37 -5.71
N HIS A 644 -8.56 5.37 -6.17
CA HIS A 644 -9.63 6.23 -5.69
C HIS A 644 -10.10 6.00 -4.24
N PHE A 645 -9.71 4.90 -3.59
CA PHE A 645 -10.12 4.63 -2.21
C PHE A 645 -9.68 5.74 -1.23
N TRP A 646 -8.57 6.45 -1.52
CA TRP A 646 -8.11 7.58 -0.72
C TRP A 646 -9.11 8.73 -0.69
N TRP A 647 -10.01 8.80 -1.68
CA TRP A 647 -10.87 9.95 -1.94
C TRP A 647 -12.36 9.60 -2.01
N ALA A 648 -12.72 8.32 -1.86
CA ALA A 648 -14.09 7.86 -2.00
C ALA A 648 -15.03 8.58 -1.02
N GLY A 649 -16.06 9.24 -1.57
CA GLY A 649 -16.97 10.12 -0.83
C GLY A 649 -16.68 11.62 -1.00
N LEU A 650 -15.42 11.99 -1.26
CA LEU A 650 -15.04 13.34 -1.71
C LEU A 650 -15.20 13.51 -3.23
N VAL A 651 -15.01 12.41 -3.96
CA VAL A 651 -15.32 12.27 -5.40
C VAL A 651 -16.57 11.40 -5.51
N ASP A 652 -17.46 11.73 -6.45
CA ASP A 652 -18.79 11.12 -6.55
C ASP A 652 -18.77 9.85 -7.41
N GLY A 653 -17.93 9.84 -8.44
CA GLY A 653 -17.64 8.61 -9.16
C GLY A 653 -16.37 8.64 -9.98
N VAL A 654 -15.87 7.45 -10.34
CA VAL A 654 -14.61 7.32 -11.07
C VAL A 654 -14.62 6.17 -12.08
N GLU A 655 -13.73 6.25 -13.08
CA GLU A 655 -13.40 5.10 -13.94
C GLU A 655 -12.46 4.15 -13.20
N ALA A 656 -13.00 3.10 -12.58
CA ALA A 656 -12.27 2.27 -11.61
C ALA A 656 -11.40 1.19 -12.26
N GLN A 657 -10.42 1.56 -13.08
CA GLN A 657 -9.44 0.62 -13.61
C GLN A 657 -8.74 -0.16 -12.48
N VAL A 658 -8.62 -1.49 -12.59
CA VAL A 658 -7.99 -2.34 -11.57
C VAL A 658 -6.69 -2.96 -12.07
N GLU A 659 -5.71 -3.06 -11.19
CA GLU A 659 -4.47 -3.77 -11.46
C GLU A 659 -4.73 -5.27 -11.70
N GLY A 660 -4.06 -5.82 -12.72
CA GLY A 660 -4.30 -7.19 -13.19
C GLY A 660 -5.46 -7.32 -14.18
N LYS A 661 -6.24 -6.25 -14.37
CA LYS A 661 -7.33 -6.17 -15.37
C LYS A 661 -8.27 -7.40 -15.29
N GLU A 662 -8.57 -8.07 -16.41
CA GLU A 662 -9.38 -9.30 -16.45
C GLU A 662 -8.86 -10.47 -15.59
N TRP A 663 -7.61 -10.42 -15.17
CA TRP A 663 -6.96 -11.39 -14.27
C TRP A 663 -6.89 -10.94 -12.81
N ALA A 664 -7.46 -9.78 -12.47
CA ALA A 664 -7.57 -9.32 -11.10
C ALA A 664 -8.36 -10.34 -10.26
N PRO A 665 -7.95 -10.62 -9.01
CA PRO A 665 -8.70 -11.56 -8.17
C PRO A 665 -10.08 -11.00 -7.86
N TRP A 666 -11.08 -11.88 -7.83
CA TRP A 666 -12.46 -11.54 -7.48
C TRP A 666 -12.65 -11.42 -5.96
N LEU A 667 -11.84 -10.58 -5.33
CA LEU A 667 -11.91 -10.26 -3.92
C LEU A 667 -12.60 -8.89 -3.77
N LEU A 668 -13.93 -8.93 -3.82
CA LEU A 668 -14.77 -7.74 -3.99
C LEU A 668 -15.14 -7.05 -2.67
N ASP A 669 -14.79 -7.63 -1.52
CA ASP A 669 -15.21 -7.15 -0.20
C ASP A 669 -14.82 -5.69 0.04
N PHE A 670 -13.60 -5.27 -0.32
CA PHE A 670 -13.17 -3.89 -0.12
C PHE A 670 -13.96 -2.92 -1.02
N ASP A 671 -14.09 -3.25 -2.29
CA ASP A 671 -14.80 -2.42 -3.25
C ASP A 671 -16.28 -2.27 -2.86
N LEU A 672 -16.98 -3.38 -2.60
CA LEU A 672 -18.41 -3.37 -2.30
C LEU A 672 -18.73 -2.85 -0.89
N LEU A 673 -17.95 -3.24 0.13
CA LEU A 673 -18.27 -2.88 1.52
C LEU A 673 -17.70 -1.51 1.91
N LYS A 674 -16.57 -1.10 1.32
CA LYS A 674 -15.85 0.12 1.74
C LYS A 674 -15.97 1.26 0.73
N ILE A 675 -15.89 0.98 -0.58
CA ILE A 675 -15.89 2.02 -1.61
C ILE A 675 -17.29 2.33 -2.14
N HIS A 676 -18.08 1.34 -2.55
CA HIS A 676 -19.38 1.55 -3.23
C HIS A 676 -20.45 2.18 -2.32
N VAL A 677 -20.29 2.06 -1.01
CA VAL A 677 -21.14 2.76 -0.04
C VAL A 677 -20.77 4.25 0.11
N GLN A 678 -19.63 4.67 -0.45
CA GLN A 678 -19.10 6.03 -0.40
C GLN A 678 -19.21 6.78 -1.73
N GLN A 679 -19.12 6.08 -2.86
CA GLN A 679 -19.17 6.66 -4.21
C GLN A 679 -19.60 5.61 -5.25
N VAL A 680 -19.79 6.01 -6.50
CA VAL A 680 -20.13 5.10 -7.61
C VAL A 680 -18.94 4.90 -8.55
N ASN A 681 -18.57 3.65 -8.83
CA ASN A 681 -17.59 3.34 -9.86
C ASN A 681 -18.31 3.16 -11.20
N HIS A 682 -17.91 3.89 -12.25
CA HIS A 682 -18.49 3.74 -13.58
C HIS A 682 -17.64 2.79 -14.44
N GLY A 683 -17.81 1.50 -14.15
CA GLY A 683 -17.11 0.41 -14.83
C GLY A 683 -15.76 0.06 -14.19
N MET A 684 -15.07 -0.93 -14.77
CA MET A 684 -13.73 -1.40 -14.36
C MET A 684 -12.63 -0.71 -15.18
N GLY A 685 -12.87 0.54 -15.58
CA GLY A 685 -12.09 1.26 -16.59
C GLY A 685 -12.52 0.93 -18.03
N TYR A 686 -11.75 1.42 -18.99
CA TYR A 686 -11.99 1.23 -20.42
C TYR A 686 -11.82 -0.22 -20.87
N TRP A 687 -12.65 -0.67 -21.82
CA TRP A 687 -12.59 -2.03 -22.36
C TRP A 687 -11.20 -2.40 -22.91
N GLU A 688 -10.58 -1.48 -23.66
CA GLU A 688 -9.23 -1.65 -24.21
C GLU A 688 -8.12 -1.64 -23.16
N ARG A 689 -8.40 -1.12 -21.96
CA ARG A 689 -7.48 -1.18 -20.81
C ARG A 689 -7.75 -2.39 -19.91
N TRP A 690 -8.92 -3.00 -20.03
CA TRP A 690 -9.35 -4.18 -19.27
C TRP A 690 -8.91 -5.52 -19.89
N GLN A 691 -8.88 -5.64 -21.22
CA GLN A 691 -8.44 -6.88 -21.88
C GLN A 691 -6.94 -6.88 -22.17
N ASP A 692 -6.29 -8.03 -22.03
CA ASP A 692 -4.90 -8.19 -22.47
C ASP A 692 -4.79 -8.48 -23.97
N ASP A 693 -5.81 -9.11 -24.57
CA ASP A 693 -5.99 -9.19 -26.02
C ASP A 693 -7.37 -8.63 -26.44
N PRO A 694 -7.49 -7.31 -26.68
CA PRO A 694 -8.75 -6.71 -27.12
C PRO A 694 -9.19 -7.14 -28.53
N LYS A 695 -8.41 -7.96 -29.26
CA LYS A 695 -8.74 -8.50 -30.58
C LYS A 695 -9.14 -9.97 -30.58
N GLY A 696 -9.07 -10.66 -29.43
CA GLY A 696 -9.48 -12.05 -29.26
C GLY A 696 -8.31 -13.01 -29.15
#